data_AF-A0A660PU42-F1
#
_entry.id   AF-A0A660PU42-F1
#
_cell.length_a   1.000
_cell.length_b   1.000
_cell.length_c   1.000
_cell.angle_alpha   90.00
_cell.angle_beta   90.00
_cell.angle_gamma   90.00
#
_symmetry.space_group_name_H-M   'P 1'
#
loop_
_entity.id
_entity.type
_entity.pdbx_description
1 polymer ?
#
loop_
_entity_poly.entity_id
_entity_poly.type
_entity_poly.pdbx_seq_one_letter_code
_entity_poly.pdbx_strand_id
1 'polypeptide(L)'
;MKQEHESRAGRFDLIVCVISHNSLADLKVCLTRLHEVMPAELSVRVTVVDNTGADGSTEYVREAWPSVHVITNAEPKGFSANINQAMVGSNARYALVMNPDVILLPGAIEAMVEYLDAHPDAGACGPKTLYPDGSLQATCRRFPDWRTVFWRWLKLDRVAQPGFYRRFLMLDCDRSEAQAVDWVMGSCIMMRYDAFAKVGGFDEGFFLYYEDIDFCRRLWQMGFSVHYVPDAVVIHTYQRRSGRTLLNTLAVVHLASILHYRRKHGLSFGQIVGARSLANLTLLLVAGDAIITELALQLGRYARLWIPIFGAFPYPNPSPLKKIIYVIVPVIWLAVFSLIGLYRPERVRRSVQETGRLLLGVMLSGLVLAGSVYLLFLYEIYIPRLLLAYFLMFDAILLTAERWLLHRLLSRNGIVYRPRALLIGTGEVGRNMARWISNDRQSRLDLIGTIPWLEDGSASAQAARVIEAVEQLQIDEIILTPPLPSKEIITRVVKALQKYPVDIEIVPDFLDLALHRAQIENLYGVSVVSLRGSAIRGSRRIIKRIFDLVISILSLILFLPIMLFIAIVIRLDSPGPAIFRQQRVGENGRLFWMYKFRSMIADAERYFPEMLTTNGKGQLIYKTPQDPRITRVGRILRRWSLDELPQIWNVIKGEMSLVGPRPELPFLVEQYEDWQYKRLAVPPGITGWWQIKGRSQYPMHLTVEQDLFYIEHFSIWLDLEILIRTIGAVLSRRGAF
;
A
#
# COMPACT_ATOMS: atom_id res chain seq x y z
N MET A 1 45.67 25.41 -8.88
CA MET A 1 45.19 26.76 -9.25
C MET A 1 45.10 27.02 -10.76
N LYS A 2 46.00 26.54 -11.65
CA LYS A 2 45.81 26.67 -13.11
C LYS A 2 44.76 25.71 -13.71
N GLN A 3 44.57 24.52 -13.12
CA GLN A 3 43.56 23.53 -13.57
C GLN A 3 42.09 23.85 -13.20
N GLU A 4 41.84 24.75 -12.22
CA GLU A 4 40.46 25.19 -11.90
C GLU A 4 39.99 26.35 -12.79
N HIS A 5 40.92 27.06 -13.44
CA HIS A 5 40.59 28.15 -14.36
C HIS A 5 40.24 27.62 -15.77
N GLU A 6 40.79 26.48 -16.17
CA GLU A 6 40.52 25.87 -17.49
C GLU A 6 39.21 25.06 -17.56
N SER A 7 38.60 24.65 -16.43
CA SER A 7 37.32 23.92 -16.42
C SER A 7 36.05 24.80 -16.39
N ARG A 8 36.22 26.13 -16.24
CA ARG A 8 35.11 27.11 -16.21
C ARG A 8 34.81 27.75 -17.57
N ALA A 9 35.68 27.57 -18.57
CA ALA A 9 35.45 28.10 -19.92
C ALA A 9 34.33 27.29 -20.61
N GLY A 10 33.09 27.78 -20.52
CA GLY A 10 31.91 27.20 -21.18
C GLY A 10 30.76 26.79 -20.26
N ARG A 11 30.85 27.03 -18.94
CA ARG A 11 29.77 26.70 -17.99
C ARG A 11 28.82 27.89 -17.82
N PHE A 12 27.56 27.74 -18.21
CA PHE A 12 26.50 28.71 -17.90
C PHE A 12 26.14 28.61 -16.41
N ASP A 13 25.80 29.73 -15.77
CA ASP A 13 25.22 29.70 -14.42
C ASP A 13 23.76 29.24 -14.46
N LEU A 14 23.01 29.70 -15.45
CA LEU A 14 21.58 29.42 -15.58
C LEU A 14 21.20 29.07 -17.02
N ILE A 15 20.33 28.07 -17.17
CA ILE A 15 19.54 27.89 -18.39
C ILE A 15 18.09 28.22 -18.13
N VAL A 16 17.51 29.04 -19.00
CA VAL A 16 16.07 29.31 -19.00
C VAL A 16 15.45 28.55 -20.16
N CYS A 17 14.52 27.64 -19.86
CA CYS A 17 13.79 26.84 -20.83
C CYS A 17 12.33 27.34 -20.90
N VAL A 18 11.95 27.87 -22.07
CA VAL A 18 10.58 28.31 -22.35
C VAL A 18 9.96 27.37 -23.38
N ILE A 19 8.85 26.71 -23.02
CA ILE A 19 8.17 25.76 -23.91
C ILE A 19 6.95 26.41 -24.52
N SER A 20 6.98 26.69 -25.82
CA SER A 20 5.90 27.30 -26.57
C SER A 20 5.08 26.25 -27.32
N HIS A 21 3.75 26.40 -27.33
CA HIS A 21 2.85 25.58 -28.14
C HIS A 21 1.67 26.44 -28.60
N ASN A 22 1.78 26.99 -29.82
CA ASN A 22 0.79 27.90 -30.40
C ASN A 22 0.47 29.10 -29.47
N SER A 23 1.52 29.72 -28.94
CA SER A 23 1.49 30.76 -27.90
C SER A 23 2.33 32.00 -28.25
N LEU A 24 2.49 32.33 -29.55
CA LEU A 24 3.30 33.46 -30.02
C LEU A 24 3.05 34.76 -29.25
N ALA A 25 1.80 35.13 -29.01
CA ALA A 25 1.46 36.38 -28.32
C ALA A 25 2.03 36.43 -26.89
N ASP A 26 1.88 35.35 -26.13
CA ASP A 26 2.40 35.24 -24.77
C ASP A 26 3.94 35.18 -24.79
N LEU A 27 4.51 34.43 -25.74
CA LEU A 27 5.96 34.31 -25.92
C LEU A 27 6.64 35.67 -26.18
N LYS A 28 6.03 36.56 -26.97
CA LYS A 28 6.55 37.92 -27.21
C LYS A 28 6.72 38.70 -25.91
N VAL A 29 5.69 38.69 -25.07
CA VAL A 29 5.69 39.39 -23.78
C VAL A 29 6.69 38.76 -22.82
N CYS A 30 6.69 37.42 -22.74
CA CYS A 30 7.58 36.66 -21.88
C CYS A 30 9.06 36.95 -22.18
N LEU A 31 9.49 36.87 -23.45
CA LEU A 31 10.89 37.11 -23.81
C LEU A 31 11.33 38.56 -23.57
N THR A 32 10.45 39.53 -23.85
CA THR A 32 10.74 40.94 -23.59
C THR A 32 10.97 41.18 -22.10
N ARG A 33 10.08 40.67 -21.24
CA ARG A 33 10.21 40.81 -19.78
C ARG A 33 11.38 40.02 -19.21
N LEU A 34 11.62 38.81 -19.73
CA LEU A 34 12.76 37.99 -19.34
C LEU A 34 14.08 38.70 -19.63
N HIS A 35 14.19 39.41 -20.77
CA HIS A 35 15.36 40.20 -21.09
C HIS A 35 15.55 41.40 -20.14
N GLU A 36 14.47 42.09 -19.79
CA GLU A 36 14.49 43.24 -18.86
C GLU A 36 14.93 42.86 -17.43
N VAL A 37 14.54 41.66 -16.97
CA VAL A 37 14.80 41.19 -15.60
C VAL A 37 15.97 40.21 -15.50
N MET A 38 16.74 40.04 -16.59
CA MET A 38 17.86 39.10 -16.59
C MET A 38 19.02 39.63 -15.72
N PRO A 39 19.55 38.85 -14.76
CA PRO A 39 20.64 39.32 -13.92
C PRO A 39 21.94 39.48 -14.74
N ALA A 40 22.57 40.65 -14.66
CA ALA A 40 23.80 40.94 -15.42
C ALA A 40 25.01 40.11 -14.96
N GLU A 41 24.98 39.62 -13.71
CA GLU A 41 26.08 38.88 -13.08
C GLU A 41 26.08 37.38 -13.43
N LEU A 42 24.99 36.85 -13.98
CA LEU A 42 24.87 35.43 -14.31
C LEU A 42 25.13 35.19 -15.80
N SER A 43 25.92 34.16 -16.10
CA SER A 43 26.02 33.66 -17.47
C SER A 43 24.76 32.84 -17.81
N VAL A 44 23.86 33.39 -18.63
CA VAL A 44 22.55 32.77 -18.92
C VAL A 44 22.44 32.32 -20.37
N ARG A 45 21.90 31.12 -20.58
CA ARG A 45 21.43 30.65 -21.89
C ARG A 45 19.92 30.48 -21.88
N VAL A 46 19.23 31.21 -22.76
CA VAL A 46 17.80 31.06 -22.98
C VAL A 46 17.56 30.11 -24.15
N THR A 47 16.78 29.06 -23.91
CA THR A 47 16.33 28.10 -24.91
C THR A 47 14.81 28.15 -25.02
N VAL A 48 14.30 28.43 -26.22
CA VAL A 48 12.88 28.34 -26.56
C VAL A 48 12.64 27.06 -27.36
N VAL A 49 11.76 26.20 -26.86
CA VAL A 49 11.31 25.01 -27.57
C VAL A 49 9.92 25.26 -28.13
N ASP A 50 9.83 25.42 -29.45
CA ASP A 50 8.57 25.49 -30.19
C ASP A 50 8.10 24.08 -30.53
N ASN A 51 7.04 23.65 -29.84
CA ASN A 51 6.58 22.27 -29.89
C ASN A 51 5.87 21.91 -31.21
N THR A 52 5.42 22.90 -32.00
CA THR A 52 4.65 22.67 -33.23
C THR A 52 5.15 23.44 -34.44
N GLY A 53 5.85 24.57 -34.27
CA GLY A 53 6.31 25.39 -35.40
C GLY A 53 5.19 26.07 -36.19
N ALA A 54 3.93 26.00 -35.72
CA ALA A 54 2.76 26.25 -36.55
C ALA A 54 2.23 27.70 -36.49
N ASP A 55 2.65 28.50 -35.50
CA ASP A 55 2.12 29.85 -35.26
C ASP A 55 3.12 30.98 -35.55
N GLY A 56 4.29 30.67 -36.11
CA GLY A 56 5.36 31.63 -36.39
C GLY A 56 6.25 31.98 -35.19
N SER A 57 6.13 31.25 -34.06
CA SER A 57 6.99 31.44 -32.87
C SER A 57 8.47 31.28 -33.18
N THR A 58 8.82 30.26 -33.96
CA THR A 58 10.21 29.97 -34.33
C THR A 58 10.86 31.12 -35.10
N GLU A 59 10.19 31.64 -36.13
CA GLU A 59 10.66 32.71 -36.99
C GLU A 59 10.83 34.00 -36.18
N TYR A 60 9.82 34.34 -35.37
CA TYR A 60 9.87 35.52 -34.51
C TYR A 60 11.08 35.49 -33.56
N VAL A 61 11.36 34.37 -32.90
CA VAL A 61 12.48 34.31 -31.94
C VAL A 61 13.82 34.41 -32.67
N ARG A 62 13.97 33.79 -33.86
CA ARG A 62 15.20 33.91 -34.65
C ARG A 62 15.46 35.34 -35.14
N GLU A 63 14.40 36.06 -35.52
CA GLU A 63 14.51 37.44 -36.02
C GLU A 63 14.70 38.47 -34.90
N ALA A 64 13.87 38.41 -33.85
CA ALA A 64 13.86 39.41 -32.78
C ALA A 64 14.88 39.15 -31.66
N TRP A 65 15.29 37.90 -31.47
CA TRP A 65 16.15 37.47 -30.36
C TRP A 65 17.26 36.50 -30.83
N PRO A 66 18.21 36.96 -31.67
CA PRO A 66 19.23 36.08 -32.27
C PRO A 66 20.16 35.39 -31.25
N SER A 67 20.24 35.89 -30.02
CA SER A 67 20.99 35.28 -28.92
C SER A 67 20.25 34.12 -28.21
N VAL A 68 18.95 33.94 -28.48
CA VAL A 68 18.12 32.88 -27.91
C VAL A 68 18.24 31.62 -28.75
N HIS A 69 18.49 30.49 -28.10
CA HIS A 69 18.56 29.21 -28.79
C HIS A 69 17.14 28.68 -29.07
N VAL A 70 16.81 28.44 -30.33
CA VAL A 70 15.48 27.97 -30.73
C VAL A 70 15.53 26.53 -31.20
N ILE A 71 14.66 25.70 -30.63
CA ILE A 71 14.45 24.31 -31.01
C ILE A 71 13.02 24.17 -31.53
N THR A 72 12.86 23.71 -32.77
CA THR A 72 11.55 23.48 -33.37
C THR A 72 11.34 21.99 -33.59
N ASN A 73 10.23 21.44 -33.10
CA ASN A 73 9.91 20.03 -33.33
C ASN A 73 9.17 19.83 -34.65
N ALA A 74 9.50 18.74 -35.34
CA ALA A 74 8.76 18.30 -36.53
C ALA A 74 7.37 17.73 -36.18
N GLU A 75 7.24 17.12 -34.99
CA GLU A 75 6.00 16.57 -34.46
C GLU A 75 5.79 16.99 -33.00
N PRO A 76 4.55 17.18 -32.54
CA PRO A 76 4.28 17.57 -31.16
C PRO A 76 4.80 16.55 -30.15
N LYS A 77 5.69 16.99 -29.27
CA LYS A 77 6.18 16.20 -28.13
C LYS A 77 5.49 16.60 -26.83
N GLY A 78 5.59 15.72 -25.84
CA GLY A 78 5.11 16.00 -24.48
C GLY A 78 5.94 17.09 -23.78
N PHE A 79 5.36 17.72 -22.75
CA PHE A 79 6.03 18.77 -21.97
C PHE A 79 7.37 18.29 -21.39
N SER A 80 7.39 17.11 -20.77
CA SER A 80 8.61 16.47 -20.25
C SER A 80 9.72 16.32 -21.29
N ALA A 81 9.38 15.83 -22.47
CA ALA A 81 10.35 15.60 -23.55
C ALA A 81 10.94 16.91 -24.06
N ASN A 82 10.13 17.98 -24.13
CA ASN A 82 10.60 19.31 -24.50
C ASN A 82 11.54 19.90 -23.46
N ILE A 83 11.26 19.73 -22.16
CA ILE A 83 12.20 20.15 -21.09
C ILE A 83 13.51 19.39 -21.26
N ASN A 84 13.47 18.06 -21.35
CA ASN A 84 14.67 17.25 -21.47
C ASN A 84 15.50 17.66 -22.69
N GLN A 85 14.85 17.89 -23.84
CA GLN A 85 15.49 18.34 -25.08
C GLN A 85 16.21 19.69 -24.93
N ALA A 86 15.63 20.65 -24.21
CA ALA A 86 16.27 21.94 -23.96
C ALA A 86 17.53 21.83 -23.08
N MET A 87 17.60 20.79 -22.24
CA MET A 87 18.68 20.58 -21.28
C MET A 87 19.83 19.72 -21.83
N VAL A 88 19.64 19.01 -22.95
CA VAL A 88 20.68 18.13 -23.52
C VAL A 88 22.01 18.86 -23.73
N GLY A 89 23.10 18.23 -23.27
CA GLY A 89 24.46 18.73 -23.48
C GLY A 89 24.83 19.95 -22.62
N SER A 90 23.98 20.34 -21.66
CA SER A 90 24.31 21.41 -20.74
C SER A 90 25.12 20.93 -19.53
N ASN A 91 25.98 21.82 -19.02
CA ASN A 91 26.63 21.73 -17.71
C ASN A 91 26.28 22.91 -16.79
N ALA A 92 25.08 23.51 -16.92
CA ALA A 92 24.72 24.71 -16.15
C ALA A 92 24.67 24.46 -14.64
N ARG A 93 24.74 25.51 -13.81
CA ARG A 93 24.55 25.38 -12.34
C ARG A 93 23.07 25.18 -11.99
N TYR A 94 22.19 25.96 -12.62
CA TYR A 94 20.74 25.88 -12.47
C TYR A 94 20.01 25.78 -13.81
N ALA A 95 18.78 25.28 -13.73
CA ALA A 95 17.82 25.28 -14.82
C ALA A 95 16.50 25.90 -14.33
N LEU A 96 16.00 26.89 -15.04
CA LEU A 96 14.68 27.49 -14.85
C LEU A 96 13.76 27.02 -15.98
N VAL A 97 12.70 26.30 -15.64
CA VAL A 97 11.65 25.93 -16.58
C VAL A 97 10.47 26.87 -16.36
N MET A 98 9.97 27.48 -17.43
CA MET A 98 8.80 28.35 -17.36
C MET A 98 7.92 28.26 -18.60
N ASN A 99 6.64 28.57 -18.43
CA ASN A 99 5.70 28.72 -19.52
C ASN A 99 5.77 30.12 -20.15
N PRO A 100 5.36 30.27 -21.42
CA PRO A 100 5.30 31.57 -22.10
C PRO A 100 4.26 32.52 -21.50
N ASP A 101 3.29 32.04 -20.73
CA ASP A 101 2.28 32.87 -20.05
C ASP A 101 2.70 33.29 -18.63
N VAL A 102 3.98 33.12 -18.29
CA VAL A 102 4.59 33.59 -17.04
C VAL A 102 5.44 34.84 -17.28
N ILE A 103 5.28 35.83 -16.42
CA ILE A 103 6.06 37.07 -16.37
C ILE A 103 6.86 37.07 -15.06
N LEU A 104 8.18 37.10 -15.17
CA LEU A 104 9.08 37.26 -14.01
C LEU A 104 9.11 38.73 -13.58
N LEU A 105 8.99 38.99 -12.28
CA LEU A 105 9.20 40.34 -11.73
C LEU A 105 10.70 40.56 -11.41
N PRO A 106 11.15 41.83 -11.30
CA PRO A 106 12.54 42.13 -10.95
C PRO A 106 12.98 41.43 -9.65
N GLY A 107 14.19 40.86 -9.64
CA GLY A 107 14.75 40.14 -8.50
C GLY A 107 14.29 38.68 -8.35
N ALA A 108 13.36 38.20 -9.18
CA ALA A 108 12.80 36.86 -9.02
C ALA A 108 13.80 35.74 -9.31
N ILE A 109 14.70 35.94 -10.29
CA ILE A 109 15.73 34.94 -10.63
C ILE A 109 16.79 34.92 -9.54
N GLU A 110 17.26 36.10 -9.13
CA GLU A 110 18.25 36.32 -8.09
C GLU A 110 17.81 35.69 -6.77
N ALA A 111 16.58 35.96 -6.33
CA ALA A 111 16.04 35.38 -5.10
C ALA A 111 16.01 33.84 -5.11
N MET A 112 15.68 33.21 -6.25
CA MET A 112 15.70 31.74 -6.36
C MET A 112 17.14 31.19 -6.38
N VAL A 113 18.07 31.87 -7.07
CA VAL A 113 19.49 31.46 -7.12
C VAL A 113 20.13 31.59 -5.74
N GLU A 114 19.99 32.74 -5.08
CA GLU A 114 20.49 32.98 -3.73
C GLU A 114 19.92 31.99 -2.72
N TYR A 115 18.61 31.70 -2.82
CA TYR A 115 17.98 30.74 -1.94
C TYR A 115 18.54 29.32 -2.14
N LEU A 116 18.69 28.88 -3.40
CA LEU A 116 19.27 27.58 -3.68
C LEU A 116 20.72 27.52 -3.22
N ASP A 117 21.55 28.54 -3.47
CA ASP A 117 22.93 28.61 -2.97
C ASP A 117 23.00 28.45 -1.44
N ALA A 118 22.09 29.11 -0.70
CA ALA A 118 22.00 29.00 0.75
C ALA A 118 21.49 27.64 1.26
N HIS A 119 20.78 26.86 0.43
CA HIS A 119 20.17 25.58 0.81
C HIS A 119 20.62 24.44 -0.13
N PRO A 120 21.78 23.81 0.12
CA PRO A 120 22.32 22.74 -0.71
C PRO A 120 21.43 21.48 -0.79
N ASP A 121 20.58 21.25 0.21
CA ASP A 121 19.60 20.15 0.26
C ASP A 121 18.40 20.39 -0.67
N ALA A 122 18.11 21.65 -1.01
CA ALA A 122 17.03 22.01 -1.92
C ALA A 122 17.44 21.72 -3.38
N GLY A 123 16.84 20.67 -3.96
CA GLY A 123 17.05 20.31 -5.36
C GLY A 123 16.25 21.17 -6.33
N ALA A 124 15.13 21.74 -5.90
CA ALA A 124 14.32 22.65 -6.67
C ALA A 124 13.57 23.66 -5.78
N CYS A 125 13.25 24.82 -6.36
CA CYS A 125 12.40 25.82 -5.75
C CYS A 125 11.39 26.43 -6.72
N GLY A 126 10.29 26.96 -6.19
CA GLY A 126 9.26 27.66 -6.95
C GLY A 126 8.90 29.01 -6.35
N PRO A 127 8.54 30.01 -7.18
CA PRO A 127 8.27 31.37 -6.74
C PRO A 127 6.86 31.54 -6.17
N LYS A 128 6.62 32.69 -5.53
CA LYS A 128 5.29 33.26 -5.31
C LYS A 128 4.63 33.62 -6.64
N THR A 129 3.59 32.88 -6.99
CA THR A 129 2.83 33.09 -8.23
C THR A 129 1.57 33.90 -7.97
N LEU A 130 1.38 34.98 -8.72
CA LEU A 130 0.19 35.83 -8.69
C LEU A 130 -0.61 35.68 -9.99
N TYR A 131 -1.92 35.85 -9.88
CA TYR A 131 -2.79 36.10 -11.04
C TYR A 131 -2.60 37.56 -11.53
N PRO A 132 -3.03 37.88 -12.76
CA PRO A 132 -2.96 39.26 -13.28
C PRO A 132 -3.70 40.30 -12.44
N ASP A 133 -4.70 39.88 -11.65
CA ASP A 133 -5.43 40.74 -10.71
C ASP A 133 -4.70 40.94 -9.37
N GLY A 134 -3.50 40.41 -9.23
CA GLY A 134 -2.68 40.45 -8.00
C GLY A 134 -3.08 39.41 -6.95
N SER A 135 -4.12 38.62 -7.18
CA SER A 135 -4.53 37.57 -6.24
C SER A 135 -3.54 36.39 -6.25
N LEU A 136 -3.41 35.73 -5.11
CA LEU A 136 -2.38 34.70 -4.91
C LEU A 136 -2.79 33.35 -5.52
N GLN A 137 -1.95 32.82 -6.40
CA GLN A 137 -2.16 31.50 -6.99
C GLN A 137 -1.58 30.40 -6.09
N ALA A 138 -2.33 29.30 -5.89
CA ALA A 138 -1.89 28.16 -5.08
C ALA A 138 -0.87 27.29 -5.83
N THR A 139 0.39 27.75 -5.82
CA THR A 139 1.55 27.12 -6.47
C THR A 139 2.17 25.99 -5.66
N CYS A 140 2.30 26.16 -4.33
CA CYS A 140 2.75 25.12 -3.42
C CYS A 140 1.62 24.15 -3.05
N ARG A 141 1.91 22.85 -3.09
CA ARG A 141 0.90 21.81 -2.86
C ARG A 141 1.47 20.58 -2.18
N ARG A 142 0.58 19.80 -1.57
CA ARG A 142 0.88 18.44 -1.09
C ARG A 142 0.70 17.42 -2.21
N PHE A 143 1.35 16.26 -2.11
CA PHE A 143 1.14 15.19 -3.09
C PHE A 143 -0.33 14.77 -3.17
N PRO A 144 -0.87 14.54 -4.37
CA PRO A 144 -2.28 14.19 -4.55
C PRO A 144 -2.60 12.80 -4.01
N ASP A 145 -3.71 12.69 -3.27
CA ASP A 145 -4.36 11.44 -2.88
C ASP A 145 -5.64 11.16 -3.69
N TRP A 146 -6.28 9.99 -3.51
CA TRP A 146 -7.49 9.65 -4.29
C TRP A 146 -8.65 10.61 -4.07
N ARG A 147 -8.77 11.20 -2.87
CA ARG A 147 -9.82 12.17 -2.55
C ARG A 147 -9.60 13.44 -3.35
N THR A 148 -8.37 13.96 -3.37
CA THR A 148 -8.01 15.18 -4.11
C THR A 148 -8.14 15.00 -5.63
N VAL A 149 -7.74 13.84 -6.16
CA VAL A 149 -7.89 13.51 -7.59
C VAL A 149 -9.37 13.45 -7.96
N PHE A 150 -10.18 12.70 -7.21
CA PHE A 150 -11.61 12.56 -7.47
C PHE A 150 -12.36 13.89 -7.33
N TRP A 151 -12.05 14.68 -6.29
CA TRP A 151 -12.66 15.98 -6.05
C TRP A 151 -12.39 16.96 -7.21
N ARG A 152 -11.15 16.98 -7.72
CA ARG A 152 -10.76 17.80 -8.89
C ARG A 152 -11.38 17.28 -10.17
N TRP A 153 -11.46 15.96 -10.33
CA TRP A 153 -12.02 15.36 -11.53
C TRP A 153 -13.52 15.67 -11.68
N LEU A 154 -14.27 15.63 -10.57
CA LEU A 154 -15.67 16.04 -10.50
C LEU A 154 -15.89 17.57 -10.50
N LYS A 155 -14.83 18.38 -10.59
CA LYS A 155 -14.88 19.85 -10.52
C LYS A 155 -15.53 20.40 -9.25
N LEU A 156 -15.55 19.62 -8.16
CA LEU A 156 -16.15 20.02 -6.88
C LEU A 156 -15.32 21.10 -6.17
N ASP A 157 -14.07 21.30 -6.59
CA ASP A 157 -13.19 22.39 -6.13
C ASP A 157 -13.74 23.79 -6.46
N ARG A 158 -14.64 23.91 -7.44
CA ARG A 158 -15.34 25.16 -7.79
C ARG A 158 -16.50 25.48 -6.85
N VAL A 159 -17.03 24.47 -6.18
CA VAL A 159 -18.21 24.58 -5.31
C VAL A 159 -17.79 24.66 -3.85
N ALA A 160 -16.85 23.81 -3.43
CA ALA A 160 -16.39 23.75 -2.05
C ALA A 160 -14.92 23.36 -1.94
N GLN A 161 -14.23 23.97 -0.97
CA GLN A 161 -12.86 23.64 -0.59
C GLN A 161 -12.84 23.05 0.83
N PRO A 162 -13.21 21.77 0.99
CA PRO A 162 -13.19 21.11 2.29
C PRO A 162 -11.76 21.04 2.85
N GLY A 163 -11.62 20.86 4.16
CA GLY A 163 -10.31 20.95 4.83
C GLY A 163 -9.22 20.03 4.28
N PHE A 164 -9.55 18.87 3.72
CA PHE A 164 -8.55 18.02 3.06
C PHE A 164 -8.02 18.64 1.76
N TYR A 165 -8.89 19.33 1.00
CA TYR A 165 -8.53 19.97 -0.25
C TYR A 165 -7.76 21.27 0.00
N ARG A 166 -8.11 22.02 1.06
CA ARG A 166 -7.34 23.19 1.51
C ARG A 166 -5.91 22.83 1.91
N ARG A 167 -5.73 21.73 2.65
CA ARG A 167 -4.40 21.18 2.98
C ARG A 167 -3.61 20.76 1.75
N PHE A 168 -4.28 20.15 0.78
CA PHE A 168 -3.64 19.81 -0.49
C PHE A 168 -3.13 21.05 -1.23
N LEU A 169 -3.87 22.15 -1.19
CA LEU A 169 -3.47 23.45 -1.74
C LEU A 169 -2.55 24.27 -0.81
N MET A 170 -2.14 23.71 0.33
CA MET A 170 -1.37 24.38 1.37
C MET A 170 -1.90 25.79 1.67
N LEU A 171 -3.23 25.92 1.78
CA LEU A 171 -3.91 27.18 2.13
C LEU A 171 -3.88 27.44 3.65
N ASP A 172 -3.36 26.49 4.42
CA ASP A 172 -3.18 26.53 5.87
C ASP A 172 -1.74 26.85 6.30
N CYS A 173 -0.83 27.05 5.35
CA CYS A 173 0.57 27.43 5.61
C CYS A 173 0.78 28.94 5.41
N ASP A 174 1.69 29.53 6.17
CA ASP A 174 2.12 30.92 5.96
C ASP A 174 2.80 31.04 4.60
N ARG A 175 2.38 32.00 3.77
CA ARG A 175 2.92 32.21 2.42
C ARG A 175 3.90 33.38 2.34
N SER A 176 4.25 33.96 3.48
CA SER A 176 5.28 34.99 3.59
C SER A 176 6.67 34.41 3.86
N GLU A 177 6.76 33.14 4.27
CA GLU A 177 8.01 32.48 4.62
C GLU A 177 8.42 31.41 3.60
N ALA A 178 9.73 31.32 3.36
CA ALA A 178 10.30 30.24 2.56
C ALA A 178 10.21 28.92 3.32
N GLN A 179 9.76 27.86 2.66
CA GLN A 179 9.52 26.57 3.32
C GLN A 179 9.60 25.38 2.37
N ALA A 180 9.91 24.21 2.92
CA ALA A 180 9.83 22.95 2.19
C ALA A 180 8.38 22.56 1.89
N VAL A 181 8.12 22.17 0.65
CA VAL A 181 6.81 21.79 0.12
C VAL A 181 6.93 20.46 -0.65
N ASP A 182 5.81 19.74 -0.83
CA ASP A 182 5.88 18.46 -1.54
C ASP A 182 6.17 18.68 -3.03
N TRP A 183 5.53 19.68 -3.64
CA TRP A 183 5.79 20.10 -5.02
C TRP A 183 5.32 21.54 -5.29
N VAL A 184 5.89 22.14 -6.34
CA VAL A 184 5.55 23.46 -6.89
C VAL A 184 5.08 23.31 -8.34
N MET A 185 4.23 24.21 -8.83
CA MET A 185 3.70 24.09 -10.19
C MET A 185 4.80 24.23 -11.25
N GLY A 186 4.78 23.34 -12.25
CA GLY A 186 5.73 23.37 -13.38
C GLY A 186 5.62 24.59 -14.30
N SER A 187 4.69 25.52 -14.07
CA SER A 187 4.60 26.78 -14.83
C SER A 187 5.82 27.68 -14.62
N CYS A 188 6.49 27.59 -13.47
CA CYS A 188 7.75 28.26 -13.19
C CYS A 188 8.47 27.52 -12.04
N ILE A 189 9.56 26.82 -12.35
CA ILE A 189 10.34 26.06 -11.37
C ILE A 189 11.84 26.21 -11.67
N MET A 190 12.62 26.57 -10.66
CA MET A 190 14.09 26.58 -10.73
C MET A 190 14.63 25.32 -10.05
N MET A 191 15.59 24.66 -10.68
CA MET A 191 16.19 23.44 -10.16
C MET A 191 17.70 23.49 -10.27
N ARG A 192 18.37 22.80 -9.35
CA ARG A 192 19.80 22.53 -9.50
C ARG A 192 19.99 21.53 -10.64
N TYR A 193 20.95 21.81 -11.52
CA TYR A 193 21.15 20.97 -12.69
C TYR A 193 21.68 19.57 -12.33
N ASP A 194 22.48 19.46 -11.28
CA ASP A 194 22.96 18.18 -10.73
C ASP A 194 21.82 17.33 -10.15
N ALA A 195 20.88 17.95 -9.44
CA ALA A 195 19.68 17.28 -8.93
C ALA A 195 18.78 16.79 -10.09
N PHE A 196 18.60 17.63 -11.12
CA PHE A 196 17.91 17.26 -12.36
C PHE A 196 18.57 16.05 -13.04
N ALA A 197 19.89 16.09 -13.22
CA ALA A 197 20.66 15.01 -13.85
C ALA A 197 20.62 13.72 -13.02
N LYS A 198 20.77 13.81 -11.69
CA LYS A 198 20.74 12.66 -10.76
C LYS A 198 19.37 11.99 -10.71
N VAL A 199 18.29 12.75 -10.89
CA VAL A 199 16.92 12.23 -10.99
C VAL A 199 16.61 11.64 -12.37
N GLY A 200 17.45 11.89 -13.38
CA GLY A 200 17.27 11.43 -14.75
C GLY A 200 16.29 12.27 -15.57
N GLY A 201 16.17 13.57 -15.27
CA GLY A 201 15.28 14.49 -15.97
C GLY A 201 13.78 14.28 -15.71
N PHE A 202 12.93 14.87 -16.55
CA PHE A 202 11.48 14.64 -16.50
C PHE A 202 11.11 13.31 -17.16
N ASP A 203 10.11 12.61 -16.62
CA ASP A 203 9.64 11.34 -17.21
C ASP A 203 8.79 11.63 -18.45
N GLU A 204 9.31 11.23 -19.61
CA GLU A 204 8.66 11.41 -20.92
C GLU A 204 7.40 10.55 -21.09
N GLY A 205 7.14 9.60 -20.19
CA GLY A 205 5.86 8.90 -20.10
C GLY A 205 4.68 9.84 -19.75
N PHE A 206 4.96 11.03 -19.23
CA PHE A 206 3.96 12.10 -19.07
C PHE A 206 3.97 13.03 -20.29
N PHE A 207 2.97 12.89 -21.15
CA PHE A 207 2.81 13.81 -22.29
C PHE A 207 2.43 15.23 -21.82
N LEU A 208 1.49 15.33 -20.87
CA LEU A 208 1.06 16.58 -20.24
C LEU A 208 0.38 16.26 -18.90
N TYR A 209 0.55 17.14 -17.91
CA TYR A 209 0.09 17.00 -16.52
C TYR A 209 0.80 15.88 -15.73
N TYR A 210 0.98 16.13 -14.43
CA TYR A 210 1.65 15.25 -13.45
C TYR A 210 3.17 15.11 -13.60
N GLU A 211 3.78 15.71 -14.61
CA GLU A 211 5.23 15.68 -14.81
C GLU A 211 5.99 16.44 -13.71
N ASP A 212 5.47 17.59 -13.29
CA ASP A 212 6.00 18.40 -12.18
C ASP A 212 5.85 17.68 -10.83
N ILE A 213 4.69 17.06 -10.61
CA ILE A 213 4.40 16.25 -9.41
C ILE A 213 5.35 15.04 -9.33
N ASP A 214 5.53 14.33 -10.45
CA ASP A 214 6.45 13.19 -10.55
C ASP A 214 7.90 13.60 -10.30
N PHE A 215 8.35 14.68 -10.94
CA PHE A 215 9.71 15.18 -10.80
C PHE A 215 10.02 15.58 -9.34
N CYS A 216 9.14 16.38 -8.72
CA CYS A 216 9.30 16.77 -7.31
C CYS A 216 9.30 15.56 -6.38
N ARG A 217 8.45 14.54 -6.65
CA ARG A 217 8.45 13.31 -5.86
C ARG A 217 9.76 12.54 -5.98
N ARG A 218 10.33 12.44 -7.19
CA ARG A 218 11.61 11.76 -7.39
C ARG A 218 12.78 12.52 -6.76
N LEU A 219 12.73 13.86 -6.71
CA LEU A 219 13.70 14.65 -5.92
C LEU A 219 13.67 14.25 -4.44
N TRP A 220 12.49 14.24 -3.81
CA TRP A 220 12.33 13.80 -2.43
C TRP A 220 12.83 12.36 -2.19
N GLN A 221 12.59 11.45 -3.14
CA GLN A 221 13.08 10.06 -3.06
C GLN A 221 14.61 9.95 -3.15
N MET A 222 15.27 10.90 -3.83
CA MET A 222 16.72 10.97 -3.96
C MET A 222 17.40 11.80 -2.86
N GLY A 223 16.62 12.24 -1.85
CA GLY A 223 17.10 13.01 -0.70
C GLY A 223 17.18 14.52 -0.92
N PHE A 224 16.64 15.04 -2.04
CA PHE A 224 16.55 16.48 -2.28
C PHE A 224 15.18 17.03 -1.88
N SER A 225 15.16 18.14 -1.18
CA SER A 225 13.93 18.85 -0.81
C SER A 225 13.45 19.77 -1.95
N VAL A 226 12.16 20.11 -1.94
CA VAL A 226 11.55 21.08 -2.86
C VAL A 226 11.02 22.24 -2.04
N HIS A 227 11.32 23.47 -2.43
CA HIS A 227 11.08 24.67 -1.60
C HIS A 227 10.19 25.71 -2.29
N TYR A 228 9.41 26.42 -1.50
CA TYR A 228 8.67 27.62 -1.90
C TYR A 228 9.47 28.85 -1.47
N VAL A 229 9.69 29.79 -2.39
CA VAL A 229 10.48 31.02 -2.16
C VAL A 229 9.57 32.23 -2.39
N PRO A 230 9.11 32.92 -1.32
CA PRO A 230 8.13 34.00 -1.42
C PRO A 230 8.69 35.29 -2.00
N ASP A 231 10.00 35.52 -1.86
CA ASP A 231 10.71 36.71 -2.35
C ASP A 231 10.84 36.71 -3.87
N ALA A 232 10.86 35.52 -4.48
CA ALA A 232 10.76 35.38 -5.92
C ALA A 232 9.29 35.52 -6.35
N VAL A 233 8.94 36.59 -7.07
CA VAL A 233 7.54 36.87 -7.45
C VAL A 233 7.36 36.79 -8.97
N VAL A 234 6.30 36.10 -9.40
CA VAL A 234 5.95 35.94 -10.83
C VAL A 234 4.45 36.12 -11.05
N ILE A 235 4.06 36.60 -12.23
CA ILE A 235 2.67 36.70 -12.67
C ILE A 235 2.40 35.60 -13.68
N HIS A 236 1.32 34.83 -13.50
CA HIS A 236 0.93 33.73 -14.39
C HIS A 236 -0.49 33.97 -14.90
N THR A 237 -0.62 34.29 -16.19
CA THR A 237 -1.87 34.75 -16.83
C THR A 237 -2.90 33.63 -17.02
N TYR A 238 -2.48 32.37 -16.87
CA TYR A 238 -3.25 31.13 -16.90
C TYR A 238 -4.72 31.23 -17.36
N GLN A 239 -4.95 31.10 -18.67
CA GLN A 239 -6.29 30.83 -19.20
C GLN A 239 -6.53 29.31 -19.25
N ARG A 240 -7.33 28.80 -18.31
CA ARG A 240 -7.72 27.37 -18.24
C ARG A 240 -8.61 26.94 -19.42
N ARG A 241 -8.06 26.81 -20.64
CA ARG A 241 -8.80 26.35 -21.84
C ARG A 241 -9.23 24.87 -21.75
N SER A 242 -8.54 24.05 -20.97
CA SER A 242 -8.82 22.61 -20.79
C SER A 242 -10.10 22.27 -19.98
N GLY A 243 -10.81 23.28 -19.47
CA GLY A 243 -11.94 23.08 -18.55
C GLY A 243 -13.35 23.16 -19.15
N ARG A 244 -13.50 23.44 -20.45
CA ARG A 244 -14.82 23.75 -21.06
C ARG A 244 -15.70 22.52 -21.34
N THR A 245 -15.15 21.31 -21.44
CA THR A 245 -15.92 20.08 -21.73
C THR A 245 -15.34 18.85 -21.00
N LEU A 246 -16.20 17.92 -20.55
CA LEU A 246 -15.81 16.70 -19.83
C LEU A 246 -15.15 15.63 -20.72
N LEU A 247 -15.37 15.71 -22.04
CA LEU A 247 -14.90 14.75 -23.05
C LEU A 247 -14.08 15.50 -24.13
N ASN A 248 -12.87 15.93 -23.78
CA ASN A 248 -11.91 16.49 -24.72
C ASN A 248 -10.62 15.65 -24.70
N THR A 249 -9.84 15.64 -25.78
CA THR A 249 -8.57 14.90 -25.90
C THR A 249 -7.62 15.17 -24.73
N LEU A 250 -7.60 16.41 -24.22
CA LEU A 250 -6.85 16.82 -23.03
C LEU A 250 -7.30 16.11 -21.73
N ALA A 251 -8.58 15.76 -21.60
CA ALA A 251 -9.09 15.01 -20.45
C ALA A 251 -8.62 13.55 -20.49
N VAL A 252 -8.51 12.95 -21.68
CA VAL A 252 -7.94 11.62 -21.89
C VAL A 252 -6.45 11.61 -21.54
N VAL A 253 -5.70 12.62 -22.01
CA VAL A 253 -4.28 12.78 -21.66
C VAL A 253 -4.10 12.95 -20.15
N HIS A 254 -4.90 13.80 -19.50
CA HIS A 254 -4.86 13.98 -18.05
C HIS A 254 -5.18 12.67 -17.29
N LEU A 255 -6.15 11.88 -17.75
CA LEU A 255 -6.45 10.58 -17.17
C LEU A 255 -5.30 9.58 -17.37
N ALA A 256 -4.70 9.53 -18.56
CA ALA A 256 -3.53 8.70 -18.84
C ALA A 256 -2.36 9.06 -17.91
N SER A 257 -2.08 10.34 -17.70
CA SER A 257 -1.08 10.83 -16.75
C SER A 257 -1.40 10.45 -15.30
N ILE A 258 -2.67 10.56 -14.87
CA ILE A 258 -3.09 10.10 -13.52
C ILE A 258 -2.82 8.60 -13.36
N LEU A 259 -3.16 7.78 -14.36
CA LEU A 259 -2.95 6.33 -14.33
C LEU A 259 -1.45 5.97 -14.34
N HIS A 260 -0.65 6.66 -15.15
CA HIS A 260 0.81 6.49 -15.20
C HIS A 260 1.46 6.84 -13.85
N TYR A 261 1.12 8.01 -13.29
CA TYR A 261 1.57 8.43 -11.96
C TYR A 261 1.18 7.41 -10.89
N ARG A 262 -0.03 6.84 -10.96
CA ARG A 262 -0.49 5.80 -10.03
C ARG A 262 0.25 4.49 -10.20
N ARG A 263 0.55 4.09 -11.42
CA ARG A 263 1.36 2.89 -11.68
C ARG A 263 2.78 3.06 -11.14
N LYS A 264 3.33 4.27 -11.25
CA LYS A 264 4.70 4.61 -10.83
C LYS A 264 4.84 4.80 -9.32
N HIS A 265 3.87 5.46 -8.67
CA HIS A 265 3.96 5.93 -7.27
C HIS A 265 2.81 5.50 -6.36
N GLY A 266 1.82 4.78 -6.87
CA GLY A 266 0.65 4.36 -6.11
C GLY A 266 0.94 3.18 -5.17
N LEU A 267 0.10 3.04 -4.14
CA LEU A 267 0.05 1.81 -3.34
C LEU A 267 -0.29 0.64 -4.25
N SER A 268 0.43 -0.47 -4.17
CA SER A 268 0.12 -1.65 -4.98
C SER A 268 -1.31 -2.12 -4.69
N PHE A 269 -1.99 -2.72 -5.66
CA PHE A 269 -3.32 -3.31 -5.44
C PHE A 269 -3.32 -4.27 -4.23
N GLY A 270 -2.20 -4.96 -3.98
CA GLY A 270 -2.00 -5.78 -2.78
C GLY A 270 -1.97 -5.01 -1.45
N GLN A 271 -1.52 -3.76 -1.44
CA GLN A 271 -1.59 -2.87 -0.27
C GLN A 271 -3.01 -2.30 -0.07
N ILE A 272 -3.79 -2.15 -1.13
CA ILE A 272 -5.18 -1.64 -1.09
C ILE A 272 -6.16 -2.72 -0.62
N VAL A 273 -6.01 -3.96 -1.11
CA VAL A 273 -6.91 -5.08 -0.77
C VAL A 273 -6.41 -5.86 0.47
N GLY A 274 -5.32 -5.43 1.10
CA GLY A 274 -4.75 -6.13 2.25
C GLY A 274 -4.29 -7.55 1.90
N ALA A 275 -3.94 -7.82 0.63
CA ALA A 275 -3.46 -9.14 0.14
C ALA A 275 -2.03 -9.47 0.63
N ARG A 276 -1.64 -8.95 1.79
CA ARG A 276 -0.39 -9.31 2.50
C ARG A 276 -0.50 -10.68 3.17
N SER A 277 -1.72 -11.13 3.50
CA SER A 277 -1.94 -12.46 4.06
C SER A 277 -2.52 -13.42 3.03
N LEU A 278 -1.97 -14.63 2.96
CA LEU A 278 -2.47 -15.75 2.15
C LEU A 278 -3.96 -16.03 2.42
N ALA A 279 -4.41 -15.81 3.66
CA ALA A 279 -5.82 -15.95 4.05
C ALA A 279 -6.74 -14.95 3.33
N ASN A 280 -6.32 -13.69 3.17
CA ASN A 280 -7.11 -12.69 2.42
C ASN A 280 -7.21 -13.05 0.94
N LEU A 281 -6.14 -13.60 0.35
CA LEU A 281 -6.17 -14.07 -1.03
C LEU A 281 -7.12 -15.25 -1.21
N THR A 282 -7.07 -16.23 -0.30
CA THR A 282 -8.02 -17.35 -0.30
C THR A 282 -9.46 -16.88 -0.14
N LEU A 283 -9.71 -15.86 0.68
CA LEU A 283 -11.06 -15.30 0.86
C LEU A 283 -11.58 -14.59 -0.38
N LEU A 284 -10.74 -13.81 -1.04
CA LEU A 284 -11.08 -13.20 -2.32
C LEU A 284 -11.42 -14.28 -3.36
N LEU A 285 -10.69 -15.39 -3.36
CA LEU A 285 -10.95 -16.52 -4.24
C LEU A 285 -12.28 -17.20 -3.92
N VAL A 286 -12.57 -17.49 -2.65
CA VAL A 286 -13.85 -18.08 -2.20
C VAL A 286 -15.03 -17.17 -2.57
N ALA A 287 -14.89 -15.87 -2.35
CA ALA A 287 -15.93 -14.90 -2.70
C ALA A 287 -16.09 -14.76 -4.23
N GLY A 288 -14.97 -14.74 -4.96
CA GLY A 288 -14.94 -14.71 -6.42
C GLY A 288 -15.65 -15.91 -7.02
N ASP A 289 -15.33 -17.12 -6.56
CA ASP A 289 -15.97 -18.37 -6.99
C ASP A 289 -17.49 -18.33 -6.80
N ALA A 290 -17.95 -17.93 -5.60
CA ALA A 290 -19.39 -17.85 -5.34
C ALA A 290 -20.10 -16.86 -6.29
N ILE A 291 -19.51 -15.69 -6.54
CA ILE A 291 -20.07 -14.66 -7.43
C ILE A 291 -20.07 -15.13 -8.88
N ILE A 292 -18.98 -15.77 -9.33
CA ILE A 292 -18.82 -16.23 -10.71
C ILE A 292 -19.74 -17.40 -11.00
N THR A 293 -19.87 -18.36 -10.07
CA THR A 293 -20.79 -19.48 -10.23
C THR A 293 -22.24 -18.99 -10.30
N GLU A 294 -22.60 -17.98 -9.49
CA GLU A 294 -23.91 -17.31 -9.61
C GLU A 294 -24.09 -16.59 -10.96
N LEU A 295 -23.07 -15.89 -11.44
CA LEU A 295 -23.09 -15.25 -12.75
C LEU A 295 -23.23 -16.28 -13.88
N ALA A 296 -22.52 -17.40 -13.80
CA ALA A 296 -22.60 -18.49 -14.77
C ALA A 296 -23.99 -19.12 -14.80
N LEU A 297 -24.64 -19.27 -13.65
CA LEU A 297 -26.02 -19.76 -13.56
C LEU A 297 -27.00 -18.81 -14.27
N GLN A 298 -26.84 -17.50 -14.08
CA GLN A 298 -27.66 -16.51 -14.79
C GLN A 298 -27.38 -16.51 -16.29
N LEU A 299 -26.12 -16.57 -16.71
CA LEU A 299 -25.75 -16.65 -18.13
C LEU A 299 -26.31 -17.91 -18.78
N GLY A 300 -26.24 -19.06 -18.12
CA GLY A 300 -26.86 -20.30 -18.60
C GLY A 300 -28.38 -20.18 -18.72
N ARG A 301 -29.02 -19.48 -17.77
CA ARG A 301 -30.46 -19.18 -17.80
C ARG A 301 -30.86 -18.32 -18.99
N TYR A 302 -30.06 -17.31 -19.34
CA TYR A 302 -30.33 -16.48 -20.52
C TYR A 302 -29.97 -17.22 -21.82
N ALA A 303 -28.81 -17.87 -21.88
CA ALA A 303 -28.35 -18.60 -23.06
C ALA A 303 -29.34 -19.66 -23.52
N ARG A 304 -30.00 -20.37 -22.60
CA ARG A 304 -31.03 -21.37 -22.97
C ARG A 304 -32.22 -20.80 -23.74
N LEU A 305 -32.48 -19.49 -23.64
CA LEU A 305 -33.60 -18.83 -24.31
C LEU A 305 -33.24 -18.39 -25.73
N TRP A 306 -31.96 -18.09 -25.98
CA TRP A 306 -31.50 -17.47 -27.22
C TRP A 306 -30.65 -18.39 -28.09
N ILE A 307 -30.05 -19.43 -27.49
CA ILE A 307 -29.14 -20.35 -28.16
C ILE A 307 -29.78 -21.74 -28.12
N PRO A 308 -30.45 -22.18 -29.19
CA PRO A 308 -30.95 -23.55 -29.29
C PRO A 308 -29.78 -24.49 -29.61
N ILE A 309 -29.64 -25.56 -28.82
CA ILE A 309 -28.81 -26.71 -29.18
C ILE A 309 -29.76 -27.87 -29.44
N PHE A 310 -29.57 -28.59 -30.55
CA PHE A 310 -30.42 -29.69 -31.02
C PHE A 310 -31.87 -29.30 -31.40
N GLY A 311 -32.10 -28.06 -31.82
CA GLY A 311 -33.37 -27.64 -32.44
C GLY A 311 -34.57 -27.48 -31.49
N ALA A 312 -34.39 -27.66 -30.18
CA ALA A 312 -35.44 -27.42 -29.20
C ALA A 312 -35.39 -25.98 -28.67
N PHE A 313 -36.37 -25.14 -29.05
CA PHE A 313 -36.65 -23.91 -28.32
C PHE A 313 -37.35 -24.27 -27.01
N PRO A 314 -36.75 -24.05 -25.82
CA PRO A 314 -37.44 -24.30 -24.57
C PRO A 314 -38.51 -23.22 -24.36
N TYR A 315 -39.65 -23.63 -23.80
CA TYR A 315 -40.81 -22.82 -23.40
C TYR A 315 -40.57 -21.29 -23.32
N PRO A 316 -41.39 -20.47 -24.00
CA PRO A 316 -41.23 -19.01 -24.09
C PRO A 316 -41.43 -18.26 -22.75
N ASN A 317 -41.75 -18.97 -21.66
CA ASN A 317 -41.96 -18.36 -20.36
C ASN A 317 -40.82 -18.72 -19.38
N PRO A 318 -39.91 -17.79 -19.07
CA PRO A 318 -38.84 -18.02 -18.12
C PRO A 318 -39.42 -17.93 -16.71
N SER A 319 -40.06 -19.00 -16.24
CA SER A 319 -40.35 -19.11 -14.81
C SER A 319 -39.03 -18.90 -14.05
N PRO A 320 -39.00 -17.99 -13.06
CA PRO A 320 -37.79 -17.77 -12.28
C PRO A 320 -37.42 -19.09 -11.60
N LEU A 321 -36.12 -19.41 -11.60
CA LEU A 321 -35.62 -20.52 -10.79
C LEU A 321 -36.08 -20.31 -9.34
N LYS A 322 -36.46 -21.39 -8.65
CA LYS A 322 -36.82 -21.29 -7.24
C LYS A 322 -35.64 -20.66 -6.49
N LYS A 323 -35.92 -19.69 -5.62
CA LYS A 323 -34.89 -18.91 -4.88
C LYS A 323 -33.86 -19.79 -4.16
N ILE A 324 -34.27 -20.99 -3.74
CA ILE A 324 -33.42 -21.98 -3.08
C ILE A 324 -32.23 -22.45 -3.94
N ILE A 325 -32.37 -22.45 -5.29
CA ILE A 325 -31.28 -22.85 -6.19
C ILE A 325 -30.11 -21.88 -6.14
N TYR A 326 -30.39 -20.57 -6.06
CA TYR A 326 -29.38 -19.51 -5.89
C TYR A 326 -28.68 -19.54 -4.51
N VAL A 327 -29.11 -20.43 -3.60
CA VAL A 327 -28.43 -20.66 -2.32
C VAL A 327 -27.68 -21.98 -2.34
N ILE A 328 -28.32 -23.04 -2.87
CA ILE A 328 -27.74 -24.38 -2.91
C ILE A 328 -26.51 -24.44 -3.83
N VAL A 329 -26.56 -23.81 -5.01
CA VAL A 329 -25.48 -23.88 -6.00
C VAL A 329 -24.14 -23.38 -5.44
N PRO A 330 -24.01 -22.15 -4.92
CA PRO A 330 -22.73 -21.69 -4.37
C PRO A 330 -22.31 -22.52 -3.16
N VAL A 331 -23.23 -22.98 -2.31
CA VAL A 331 -22.90 -23.85 -1.16
C VAL A 331 -22.26 -25.16 -1.60
N ILE A 332 -22.82 -25.84 -2.62
CA ILE A 332 -22.26 -27.08 -3.17
C ILE A 332 -20.86 -26.81 -3.74
N TRP A 333 -20.71 -25.77 -4.56
CA TRP A 333 -19.43 -25.42 -5.17
C TRP A 333 -18.35 -25.15 -4.13
N LEU A 334 -18.64 -24.27 -3.16
CA LEU A 334 -17.70 -23.93 -2.10
C LEU A 334 -17.34 -25.16 -1.25
N ALA A 335 -18.30 -26.05 -0.96
CA ALA A 335 -18.05 -27.27 -0.21
C ALA A 335 -17.13 -28.24 -0.98
N VAL A 336 -17.46 -28.54 -2.24
CA VAL A 336 -16.68 -29.45 -3.09
C VAL A 336 -15.27 -28.89 -3.34
N PHE A 337 -15.14 -27.60 -3.64
CA PHE A 337 -13.85 -26.95 -3.86
C PHE A 337 -12.99 -26.97 -2.58
N SER A 338 -13.61 -26.81 -1.41
CA SER A 338 -12.94 -26.95 -0.12
C SER A 338 -12.43 -28.38 0.11
N LEU A 339 -13.25 -29.40 -0.18
CA LEU A 339 -12.91 -30.81 0.01
C LEU A 339 -11.77 -31.27 -0.90
N ILE A 340 -11.77 -30.84 -2.17
CA ILE A 340 -10.70 -31.12 -3.14
C ILE A 340 -9.44 -30.28 -2.83
N GLY A 341 -9.57 -29.25 -1.99
CA GLY A 341 -8.49 -28.40 -1.54
C GLY A 341 -8.05 -27.38 -2.59
N LEU A 342 -8.99 -26.85 -3.39
CA LEU A 342 -8.77 -25.74 -4.33
C LEU A 342 -8.47 -24.42 -3.60
N TYR A 343 -8.88 -24.29 -2.33
CA TYR A 343 -8.62 -23.10 -1.50
C TYR A 343 -7.33 -23.17 -0.67
N ARG A 344 -6.47 -24.17 -0.91
CA ARG A 344 -5.18 -24.27 -0.20
C ARG A 344 -4.23 -23.17 -0.67
N PRO A 345 -3.67 -22.35 0.23
CA PRO A 345 -2.90 -21.16 -0.18
C PRO A 345 -1.65 -21.47 -1.02
N GLU A 346 -1.05 -22.65 -0.83
CA GLU A 346 0.12 -23.12 -1.57
C GLU A 346 -0.20 -23.39 -3.04
N ARG A 347 -1.48 -23.59 -3.36
CA ARG A 347 -1.97 -24.03 -4.68
C ARG A 347 -2.47 -22.89 -5.56
N VAL A 348 -2.94 -21.78 -4.96
CA VAL A 348 -3.40 -20.57 -5.67
C VAL A 348 -2.33 -20.00 -6.62
N ARG A 349 -1.04 -20.37 -6.43
CA ARG A 349 0.09 -19.90 -7.24
C ARG A 349 0.35 -20.69 -8.54
N ARG A 350 -0.14 -21.93 -8.69
CA ARG A 350 0.24 -22.82 -9.81
C ARG A 350 -0.81 -22.84 -10.92
N SER A 351 -0.53 -22.26 -12.08
CA SER A 351 -1.57 -22.04 -13.13
C SER A 351 -1.97 -23.28 -13.94
N VAL A 352 -1.07 -24.26 -14.16
CA VAL A 352 -1.32 -25.33 -15.15
C VAL A 352 -1.87 -26.61 -14.51
N GLN A 353 -1.53 -26.87 -13.25
CA GLN A 353 -2.02 -28.04 -12.50
C GLN A 353 -3.42 -27.80 -11.90
N GLU A 354 -3.84 -26.55 -11.76
CA GLU A 354 -5.12 -26.20 -11.13
C GLU A 354 -6.30 -26.29 -12.10
N THR A 355 -6.11 -26.07 -13.41
CA THR A 355 -7.21 -26.16 -14.38
C THR A 355 -7.87 -27.54 -14.39
N GLY A 356 -7.08 -28.62 -14.36
CA GLY A 356 -7.63 -29.98 -14.33
C GLY A 356 -8.44 -30.26 -13.06
N ARG A 357 -7.98 -29.80 -11.89
CA ARG A 357 -8.69 -29.96 -10.61
C ARG A 357 -9.93 -29.08 -10.51
N LEU A 358 -9.86 -27.86 -11.06
CA LEU A 358 -10.99 -26.96 -11.16
C LEU A 358 -12.09 -27.59 -12.00
N LEU A 359 -11.75 -28.09 -13.21
CA LEU A 359 -12.69 -28.78 -14.08
C LEU A 359 -13.29 -30.01 -13.39
N LEU A 360 -12.46 -30.83 -12.73
CA LEU A 360 -12.94 -31.95 -11.91
C LEU A 360 -13.91 -31.49 -10.80
N GLY A 361 -13.58 -30.40 -10.11
CA GLY A 361 -14.41 -29.80 -9.08
C GLY A 361 -15.76 -29.33 -9.62
N VAL A 362 -15.78 -28.67 -10.78
CA VAL A 362 -17.01 -28.24 -11.47
C VAL A 362 -17.86 -29.46 -11.84
N MET A 363 -17.26 -30.51 -12.40
CA MET A 363 -17.97 -31.75 -12.73
C MET A 363 -18.57 -32.44 -11.49
N LEU A 364 -17.78 -32.58 -10.42
CA LEU A 364 -18.24 -33.18 -9.16
C LEU A 364 -19.35 -32.34 -8.51
N SER A 365 -19.24 -31.02 -8.55
CA SER A 365 -20.27 -30.11 -8.03
C SER A 365 -21.57 -30.23 -8.84
N GLY A 366 -21.47 -30.32 -10.17
CA GLY A 366 -22.61 -30.60 -11.05
C GLY A 366 -23.27 -31.95 -10.76
N LEU A 367 -22.48 -33.00 -10.51
CA LEU A 367 -22.97 -34.32 -10.11
C LEU A 367 -23.71 -34.27 -8.77
N VAL A 368 -23.12 -33.61 -7.77
CA VAL A 368 -23.74 -33.42 -6.44
C VAL A 368 -25.02 -32.60 -6.54
N LEU A 369 -25.06 -31.56 -7.37
CA LEU A 369 -26.28 -30.77 -7.61
C LEU A 369 -27.39 -31.63 -8.24
N ALA A 370 -27.06 -32.36 -9.32
CA ALA A 370 -28.01 -33.26 -9.99
C ALA A 370 -28.52 -34.36 -9.05
N GLY A 371 -27.61 -34.98 -8.28
CA GLY A 371 -27.95 -35.99 -7.28
C GLY A 371 -28.80 -35.43 -6.13
N SER A 372 -28.51 -34.22 -5.64
CA SER A 372 -29.26 -33.57 -4.56
C SER A 372 -30.69 -33.23 -4.99
N VAL A 373 -30.87 -32.72 -6.20
CA VAL A 373 -32.20 -32.43 -6.76
C VAL A 373 -33.02 -33.72 -6.90
N TYR A 374 -32.38 -34.83 -7.31
CA TYR A 374 -33.03 -36.14 -7.42
C TYR A 374 -33.36 -36.77 -6.06
N LEU A 375 -32.40 -36.83 -5.13
CA LEU A 375 -32.52 -37.55 -3.85
C LEU A 375 -33.34 -36.81 -2.79
N LEU A 376 -33.33 -35.47 -2.77
CA LEU A 376 -34.09 -34.69 -1.80
C LEU A 376 -35.57 -34.53 -2.22
N PHE A 377 -36.04 -35.34 -3.16
CA PHE A 377 -37.41 -35.31 -3.70
C PHE A 377 -37.84 -33.89 -4.11
N LEU A 378 -36.89 -33.07 -4.58
CA LEU A 378 -37.14 -31.72 -5.09
C LEU A 378 -37.75 -31.78 -6.50
N TYR A 379 -38.65 -32.73 -6.75
CA TYR A 379 -39.28 -33.00 -8.05
C TYR A 379 -40.12 -31.81 -8.55
N GLU A 380 -40.61 -30.97 -7.64
CA GLU A 380 -41.24 -29.70 -8.01
C GLU A 380 -40.25 -28.65 -8.54
N ILE A 381 -38.94 -28.89 -8.40
CA ILE A 381 -37.89 -28.02 -8.91
C ILE A 381 -37.42 -28.56 -10.26
N TYR A 382 -38.18 -28.21 -11.29
CA TYR A 382 -37.80 -28.55 -12.66
C TYR A 382 -36.58 -27.73 -13.09
N ILE A 383 -35.43 -28.39 -13.22
CA ILE A 383 -34.21 -27.81 -13.82
C ILE A 383 -34.08 -28.36 -15.25
N PRO A 384 -34.19 -27.51 -16.29
CA PRO A 384 -33.97 -27.94 -17.66
C PRO A 384 -32.55 -28.52 -17.84
N ARG A 385 -32.43 -29.69 -18.49
CA ARG A 385 -31.11 -30.31 -18.77
C ARG A 385 -30.18 -29.38 -19.56
N LEU A 386 -30.76 -28.63 -20.50
CA LEU A 386 -30.04 -27.63 -21.28
C LEU A 386 -29.53 -26.46 -20.43
N LEU A 387 -30.28 -26.06 -19.38
CA LEU A 387 -29.79 -25.07 -18.41
C LEU A 387 -28.58 -25.60 -17.66
N LEU A 388 -28.64 -26.83 -17.16
CA LEU A 388 -27.52 -27.44 -16.44
C LEU A 388 -26.27 -27.53 -17.33
N ALA A 389 -26.43 -27.93 -18.59
CA ALA A 389 -25.33 -28.00 -19.54
C ALA A 389 -24.69 -26.62 -19.80
N TYR A 390 -25.50 -25.59 -20.08
CA TYR A 390 -24.99 -24.23 -20.26
C TYR A 390 -24.35 -23.66 -19.01
N PHE A 391 -24.98 -23.87 -17.86
CA PHE A 391 -24.45 -23.43 -16.58
C PHE A 391 -23.05 -24.01 -16.33
N LEU A 392 -22.89 -25.34 -16.42
CA LEU A 392 -21.59 -25.98 -16.20
C LEU A 392 -20.54 -25.53 -17.21
N MET A 393 -20.93 -25.28 -18.47
CA MET A 393 -20.04 -24.76 -19.49
C MET A 393 -19.56 -23.34 -19.17
N PHE A 394 -20.47 -22.41 -18.87
CA PHE A 394 -20.11 -21.05 -18.51
C PHE A 394 -19.32 -21.00 -17.20
N ASP A 395 -19.68 -21.82 -16.23
CA ASP A 395 -19.00 -21.90 -14.93
C ASP A 395 -17.55 -22.36 -15.11
N ALA A 396 -17.31 -23.43 -15.87
CA ALA A 396 -15.97 -23.90 -16.19
C ALA A 396 -15.13 -22.83 -16.91
N ILE A 397 -15.71 -22.13 -17.90
CA ILE A 397 -15.01 -21.08 -18.66
C ILE A 397 -14.68 -19.89 -17.77
N LEU A 398 -15.66 -19.38 -17.02
CA LEU A 398 -15.50 -18.17 -16.22
C LEU A 398 -14.58 -18.39 -15.02
N LEU A 399 -14.70 -19.50 -14.31
CA LEU A 399 -13.79 -19.83 -13.21
C LEU A 399 -12.36 -20.04 -13.73
N THR A 400 -12.18 -20.68 -14.89
CA THR A 400 -10.84 -20.82 -15.49
C THR A 400 -10.27 -19.46 -15.89
N ALA A 401 -11.08 -18.60 -16.50
CA ALA A 401 -10.68 -17.24 -16.88
C ALA A 401 -10.32 -16.39 -15.66
N GLU A 402 -11.08 -16.51 -14.56
CA GLU A 402 -10.78 -15.86 -13.29
C GLU A 402 -9.45 -16.35 -12.72
N ARG A 403 -9.19 -17.66 -12.67
CA ARG A 403 -7.91 -18.20 -12.21
C ARG A 403 -6.74 -17.67 -13.03
N TRP A 404 -6.89 -17.63 -14.34
CA TRP A 404 -5.88 -17.09 -15.24
C TRP A 404 -5.67 -15.58 -15.03
N LEU A 405 -6.76 -14.82 -14.88
CA LEU A 405 -6.70 -13.38 -14.65
C LEU A 405 -6.06 -13.06 -13.30
N LEU A 406 -6.50 -13.72 -12.23
CA LEU A 406 -5.90 -13.61 -10.90
C LEU A 406 -4.42 -13.94 -10.96
N HIS A 407 -4.03 -15.06 -11.58
CA HIS A 407 -2.63 -15.42 -11.75
C HIS A 407 -1.84 -14.36 -12.51
N ARG A 408 -2.39 -13.81 -13.61
CA ARG A 408 -1.73 -12.77 -14.41
C ARG A 408 -1.58 -11.45 -13.65
N LEU A 409 -2.61 -11.03 -12.91
CA LEU A 409 -2.58 -9.81 -12.09
C LEU A 409 -1.61 -9.94 -10.92
N LEU A 410 -1.60 -11.11 -10.27
CA LEU A 410 -0.71 -11.45 -9.18
C LEU A 410 0.76 -11.50 -9.64
N SER A 411 1.02 -12.12 -10.79
CA SER A 411 2.37 -12.26 -11.37
C SER A 411 2.92 -10.95 -11.94
N ARG A 412 2.09 -10.13 -12.62
CA ARG A 412 2.55 -8.87 -13.25
C ARG A 412 2.89 -7.76 -12.27
N ASN A 413 2.21 -7.73 -11.13
CA ASN A 413 2.35 -6.64 -10.17
C ASN A 413 3.25 -7.02 -8.98
N GLY A 414 3.91 -8.19 -9.01
CA GLY A 414 4.72 -8.68 -7.88
C GLY A 414 3.93 -8.78 -6.57
N ILE A 415 2.60 -8.88 -6.63
CA ILE A 415 1.70 -8.77 -5.47
C ILE A 415 1.86 -9.96 -4.53
N VAL A 416 2.31 -11.09 -5.07
CA VAL A 416 2.55 -12.30 -4.31
C VAL A 416 3.89 -12.17 -3.61
N TYR A 417 3.83 -11.72 -2.35
CA TYR A 417 4.99 -11.74 -1.45
C TYR A 417 5.60 -13.15 -1.42
N ARG A 418 6.84 -13.25 -1.87
CA ARG A 418 7.67 -14.44 -1.73
C ARG A 418 8.54 -14.20 -0.50
N PRO A 419 8.35 -14.96 0.59
CA PRO A 419 9.25 -14.87 1.73
C PRO A 419 10.69 -15.08 1.23
N ARG A 420 11.57 -14.17 1.61
CA ARG A 420 13.01 -14.29 1.38
C ARG A 420 13.52 -15.40 2.27
N ALA A 421 13.83 -16.53 1.67
CA ALA A 421 14.16 -17.76 2.38
C ALA A 421 15.68 -17.95 2.47
N LEU A 422 16.12 -18.40 3.64
CA LEU A 422 17.48 -18.84 3.90
C LEU A 422 17.48 -20.32 4.28
N LEU A 423 18.19 -21.13 3.51
CA LEU A 423 18.38 -22.54 3.85
C LEU A 423 19.58 -22.69 4.79
N ILE A 424 19.42 -23.45 5.87
CA ILE A 424 20.52 -23.84 6.74
C ILE A 424 20.71 -25.36 6.63
N GLY A 425 21.94 -25.77 6.33
CA GLY A 425 22.27 -27.14 5.96
C GLY A 425 22.48 -27.27 4.45
N THR A 426 23.70 -27.68 4.08
CA THR A 426 24.11 -27.92 2.69
C THR A 426 24.21 -29.41 2.38
N GLY A 427 23.53 -30.26 3.16
CA GLY A 427 23.42 -31.70 2.93
C GLY A 427 22.69 -32.03 1.62
N GLU A 428 22.55 -33.31 1.31
CA GLU A 428 21.90 -33.74 0.07
C GLU A 428 20.47 -33.20 -0.05
N VAL A 429 19.70 -33.26 1.04
CA VAL A 429 18.33 -32.72 1.15
C VAL A 429 18.34 -31.20 0.91
N GLY A 430 19.24 -30.47 1.56
CA GLY A 430 19.38 -29.01 1.39
C GLY A 430 19.73 -28.60 -0.04
N ARG A 431 20.67 -29.30 -0.69
CA ARG A 431 21.05 -29.04 -2.10
C ARG A 431 19.92 -29.37 -3.08
N ASN A 432 19.17 -30.44 -2.84
CA ASN A 432 18.03 -30.80 -3.66
C ASN A 432 16.93 -29.76 -3.54
N MET A 433 16.61 -29.33 -2.31
CA MET A 433 15.62 -28.30 -2.06
C MET A 433 16.03 -26.94 -2.63
N ALA A 434 17.30 -26.55 -2.48
CA ALA A 434 17.83 -25.32 -3.07
C ALA A 434 17.70 -25.32 -4.61
N ARG A 435 17.98 -26.46 -5.26
CA ARG A 435 17.78 -26.62 -6.71
C ARG A 435 16.31 -26.55 -7.11
N TRP A 436 15.40 -27.20 -6.38
CA TRP A 436 13.97 -27.14 -6.68
C TRP A 436 13.42 -25.72 -6.53
N ILE A 437 13.80 -25.00 -5.48
CA ILE A 437 13.36 -23.62 -5.25
C ILE A 437 13.92 -22.68 -6.34
N SER A 438 15.20 -22.83 -6.69
CA SER A 438 15.86 -21.95 -7.69
C SER A 438 15.35 -22.20 -9.12
N ASN A 439 15.03 -23.45 -9.46
CA ASN A 439 14.58 -23.82 -10.80
C ASN A 439 13.07 -23.62 -11.02
N ASP A 440 12.28 -23.53 -9.94
CA ASP A 440 10.84 -23.29 -10.04
C ASP A 440 10.54 -21.79 -10.10
N ARG A 441 10.28 -21.26 -11.31
CA ARG A 441 9.83 -19.85 -11.49
C ARG A 441 8.53 -19.54 -10.73
N GLN A 442 7.75 -20.55 -10.33
CA GLN A 442 6.53 -20.44 -9.54
C GLN A 442 6.73 -20.76 -8.05
N SER A 443 7.97 -20.79 -7.58
CA SER A 443 8.32 -21.08 -6.20
C SER A 443 7.55 -20.20 -5.18
N ARG A 444 7.17 -20.80 -4.03
CA ARG A 444 6.60 -20.08 -2.88
C ARG A 444 7.61 -19.07 -2.32
N LEU A 445 8.89 -19.44 -2.35
CA LEU A 445 9.99 -18.78 -1.66
C LEU A 445 10.96 -18.14 -2.65
N ASP A 446 11.58 -17.06 -2.24
CA ASP A 446 12.72 -16.46 -2.94
C ASP A 446 14.00 -16.87 -2.20
N LEU A 447 14.72 -17.86 -2.71
CA LEU A 447 15.93 -18.37 -2.04
C LEU A 447 17.06 -17.37 -2.20
N ILE A 448 17.43 -16.73 -1.09
CA ILE A 448 18.50 -15.73 -1.08
C ILE A 448 19.86 -16.37 -0.91
N GLY A 449 19.93 -17.48 -0.18
CA GLY A 449 21.19 -18.19 0.03
C GLY A 449 21.06 -19.47 0.86
N THR A 450 22.20 -20.15 0.97
CA THR A 450 22.36 -21.36 1.80
C THR A 450 23.52 -21.14 2.77
N ILE A 451 23.36 -21.54 4.03
CA ILE A 451 24.40 -21.51 5.05
C ILE A 451 24.68 -22.96 5.50
N PRO A 452 25.93 -23.45 5.43
CA PRO A 452 26.26 -24.77 5.98
C PRO A 452 26.18 -24.75 7.51
N TRP A 453 25.94 -25.93 8.10
CA TRP A 453 26.19 -26.12 9.53
C TRP A 453 27.70 -26.11 9.77
N LEU A 454 28.15 -25.36 10.78
CA LEU A 454 29.57 -25.31 11.16
C LEU A 454 30.04 -26.68 11.67
N GLU A 455 31.21 -27.11 11.19
CA GLU A 455 31.82 -28.41 11.56
C GLU A 455 32.35 -28.42 13.00
N ASP A 456 32.68 -27.25 13.56
CA ASP A 456 33.17 -27.10 14.93
C ASP A 456 32.07 -27.24 16.00
N GLY A 457 30.80 -27.32 15.58
CA GLY A 457 29.65 -27.44 16.48
C GLY A 457 29.37 -26.20 17.33
N SER A 458 29.98 -25.05 17.03
CA SER A 458 29.82 -23.84 17.84
C SER A 458 28.42 -23.22 17.65
N ALA A 459 27.52 -23.50 18.60
CA ALA A 459 26.15 -23.01 18.58
C ALA A 459 26.05 -21.48 18.53
N SER A 460 26.95 -20.77 19.23
CA SER A 460 26.97 -19.31 19.27
C SER A 460 27.49 -18.69 17.97
N ALA A 461 28.52 -19.27 17.36
CA ALA A 461 29.05 -18.79 16.07
C ALA A 461 28.03 -19.02 14.95
N GLN A 462 27.34 -20.18 14.95
CA GLN A 462 26.27 -20.44 14.00
C GLN A 462 25.14 -19.42 14.15
N ALA A 463 24.69 -19.15 15.38
CA ALA A 463 23.62 -18.18 15.64
C ALA A 463 23.99 -16.76 15.17
N ALA A 464 25.23 -16.31 15.44
CA ALA A 464 25.71 -15.00 15.00
C ALA A 464 25.71 -14.86 13.47
N ARG A 465 26.20 -15.88 12.75
CA ARG A 465 26.22 -15.90 11.28
C ARG A 465 24.82 -15.86 10.67
N VAL A 466 23.85 -16.55 11.29
CA VAL A 466 22.46 -16.54 10.83
C VAL A 466 21.81 -15.18 11.12
N ILE A 467 22.07 -14.56 12.27
CA ILE A 467 21.58 -13.21 12.57
C ILE A 467 22.11 -12.19 11.55
N GLU A 468 23.41 -12.21 11.28
CA GLU A 468 24.04 -11.31 10.31
C GLU A 468 23.38 -11.44 8.93
N ALA A 469 23.12 -12.68 8.49
CA ALA A 469 22.41 -12.93 7.25
C ALA A 469 20.96 -12.42 7.28
N VAL A 470 20.25 -12.57 8.40
CA VAL A 470 18.88 -12.06 8.56
C VAL A 470 18.82 -10.54 8.47
N GLU A 471 19.76 -9.84 9.12
CA GLU A 471 19.81 -8.38 9.15
C GLU A 471 20.23 -7.79 7.79
N GLN A 472 21.33 -8.30 7.21
CA GLN A 472 21.88 -7.78 5.95
C GLN A 472 20.99 -8.12 4.75
N LEU A 473 20.44 -9.34 4.72
CA LEU A 473 19.72 -9.86 3.56
C LEU A 473 18.19 -9.78 3.71
N GLN A 474 17.69 -9.24 4.83
CA GLN A 474 16.25 -9.06 5.09
C GLN A 474 15.49 -10.37 4.88
N ILE A 475 15.87 -11.41 5.63
CA ILE A 475 15.30 -12.76 5.52
C ILE A 475 13.95 -12.82 6.25
N ASP A 476 12.97 -13.46 5.63
CA ASP A 476 11.61 -13.63 6.16
C ASP A 476 11.34 -15.06 6.65
N GLU A 477 12.01 -16.06 6.08
CA GLU A 477 11.80 -17.49 6.36
C GLU A 477 13.14 -18.23 6.43
N ILE A 478 13.33 -19.09 7.43
CA ILE A 478 14.53 -19.91 7.61
C ILE A 478 14.12 -21.37 7.59
N ILE A 479 14.78 -22.18 6.74
CA ILE A 479 14.51 -23.62 6.66
C ILE A 479 15.75 -24.40 7.06
N LEU A 480 15.63 -25.16 8.16
CA LEU A 480 16.68 -26.05 8.64
C LEU A 480 16.54 -27.40 7.93
N THR A 481 17.60 -27.84 7.27
CA THR A 481 17.61 -29.06 6.47
C THR A 481 18.62 -30.08 7.00
N PRO A 482 18.30 -31.39 6.88
CA PRO A 482 19.22 -32.47 7.24
C PRO A 482 20.55 -32.44 6.47
N PRO A 483 21.65 -32.92 7.06
CA PRO A 483 21.75 -33.51 8.40
C PRO A 483 21.62 -32.42 9.49
N LEU A 484 20.74 -32.66 10.47
CA LEU A 484 20.48 -31.71 11.54
C LEU A 484 21.58 -31.83 12.62
N PRO A 485 22.10 -30.70 13.14
CA PRO A 485 23.12 -30.72 14.19
C PRO A 485 22.52 -31.07 15.55
N SER A 486 23.33 -31.04 16.61
CA SER A 486 22.85 -31.29 17.97
C SER A 486 21.67 -30.38 18.35
N LYS A 487 20.77 -30.90 19.19
CA LYS A 487 19.59 -30.16 19.69
C LYS A 487 19.97 -28.84 20.34
N GLU A 488 21.15 -28.75 20.94
CA GLU A 488 21.70 -27.53 21.55
C GLU A 488 21.91 -26.42 20.52
N ILE A 489 22.54 -26.73 19.38
CA ILE A 489 22.79 -25.78 18.29
C ILE A 489 21.46 -25.26 17.73
N ILE A 490 20.52 -26.17 17.45
CA ILE A 490 19.18 -25.80 16.95
C ILE A 490 18.47 -24.87 17.94
N THR A 491 18.48 -25.23 19.23
CA THR A 491 17.83 -24.43 20.28
C THR A 491 18.45 -23.04 20.38
N ARG A 492 19.78 -22.93 20.28
CA ARG A 492 20.48 -21.64 20.34
C ARG A 492 20.17 -20.75 19.15
N VAL A 493 20.18 -21.30 17.93
CA VAL A 493 19.80 -20.58 16.70
C VAL A 493 18.35 -20.11 16.78
N VAL A 494 17.43 -20.99 17.15
CA VAL A 494 16.00 -20.65 17.28
C VAL A 494 15.78 -19.54 18.32
N LYS A 495 16.43 -19.64 19.49
CA LYS A 495 16.38 -18.59 20.53
C LYS A 495 16.93 -17.25 20.05
N ALA A 496 18.09 -17.26 19.39
CA ALA A 496 18.71 -16.05 18.85
C ALA A 496 17.79 -15.34 17.84
N LEU A 497 17.00 -16.10 17.08
CA LEU A 497 16.07 -15.59 16.09
C LEU A 497 14.73 -15.10 16.66
N GLN A 498 14.39 -15.40 17.92
CA GLN A 498 13.10 -15.04 18.53
C GLN A 498 12.81 -13.53 18.53
N LYS A 499 13.84 -12.69 18.43
CA LYS A 499 13.70 -11.22 18.39
C LYS A 499 13.36 -10.68 17.00
N TYR A 500 13.66 -11.43 15.94
CA TYR A 500 13.47 -11.00 14.56
C TYR A 500 12.15 -11.51 14.01
N PRO A 501 11.49 -10.83 13.05
CA PRO A 501 10.20 -11.24 12.50
C PRO A 501 10.31 -12.35 11.43
N VAL A 502 11.00 -13.44 11.77
CA VAL A 502 11.36 -14.53 10.85
C VAL A 502 10.64 -15.83 11.22
N ASP A 503 10.00 -16.46 10.23
CA ASP A 503 9.40 -17.78 10.36
C ASP A 503 10.48 -18.87 10.27
N ILE A 504 10.42 -19.89 11.12
CA ILE A 504 11.43 -20.97 11.17
C ILE A 504 10.74 -22.31 10.91
N GLU A 505 11.23 -23.02 9.90
CA GLU A 505 10.78 -24.35 9.51
C GLU A 505 11.93 -25.37 9.59
N ILE A 506 11.63 -26.60 10.01
CA ILE A 506 12.57 -27.72 10.06
C ILE A 506 12.08 -28.84 9.17
N VAL A 507 12.95 -29.31 8.28
CA VAL A 507 12.76 -30.57 7.58
C VAL A 507 13.23 -31.71 8.51
N PRO A 508 12.33 -32.58 8.99
CA PRO A 508 12.68 -33.71 9.85
C PRO A 508 13.44 -34.78 9.05
N ASP A 509 14.17 -35.63 9.77
CA ASP A 509 14.91 -36.74 9.18
C ASP A 509 13.96 -37.88 8.78
N PHE A 510 14.38 -38.72 7.83
CA PHE A 510 13.53 -39.73 7.18
C PHE A 510 12.91 -40.73 8.17
N LEU A 511 13.61 -41.04 9.28
CA LEU A 511 13.15 -41.98 10.31
C LEU A 511 12.01 -41.41 11.17
N ASP A 512 12.02 -40.10 11.45
CA ASP A 512 10.98 -39.42 12.25
C ASP A 512 9.66 -39.29 11.49
N LEU A 513 9.72 -39.24 10.15
CA LEU A 513 8.57 -39.20 9.26
C LEU A 513 7.73 -40.48 9.28
N ALA A 514 8.36 -41.63 9.52
CA ALA A 514 7.65 -42.90 9.65
C ALA A 514 6.88 -43.01 10.99
N LEU A 515 7.30 -42.26 12.02
CA LEU A 515 6.80 -42.41 13.39
C LEU A 515 5.78 -41.34 13.79
N HIS A 516 5.79 -40.14 13.20
CA HIS A 516 4.88 -39.05 13.57
C HIS A 516 3.85 -38.72 12.47
N ARG A 517 2.62 -39.25 12.62
CA ARG A 517 1.40 -38.79 11.92
C ARG A 517 0.93 -37.40 12.41
N ALA A 518 1.83 -36.47 12.69
CA ALA A 518 1.48 -35.11 13.09
C ALA A 518 1.32 -34.24 11.84
N GLN A 519 0.29 -33.39 11.77
CA GLN A 519 -0.09 -32.59 10.58
C GLN A 519 1.12 -31.93 9.88
N ILE A 520 1.48 -32.47 8.71
CA ILE A 520 2.66 -32.07 7.95
C ILE A 520 2.28 -31.06 6.85
N GLU A 521 3.01 -29.95 6.77
CA GLU A 521 3.01 -29.09 5.58
C GLU A 521 3.95 -29.70 4.52
N ASN A 522 3.43 -29.97 3.32
CA ASN A 522 4.22 -30.51 2.21
C ASN A 522 4.81 -29.35 1.40
N LEU A 523 6.08 -29.03 1.64
CA LEU A 523 6.85 -28.08 0.83
C LEU A 523 7.64 -28.87 -0.22
N TYR A 524 7.26 -28.78 -1.49
CA TYR A 524 7.93 -29.48 -2.60
C TYR A 524 8.05 -31.02 -2.45
N GLY A 525 7.11 -31.66 -1.74
CA GLY A 525 7.13 -33.10 -1.47
C GLY A 525 7.96 -33.50 -0.25
N VAL A 526 8.55 -32.52 0.44
CA VAL A 526 9.24 -32.68 1.71
C VAL A 526 8.32 -32.20 2.84
N SER A 527 8.28 -32.99 3.89
CA SER A 527 7.54 -32.68 5.11
C SER A 527 8.28 -31.62 5.91
N VAL A 528 7.60 -30.60 6.42
CA VAL A 528 8.25 -29.55 7.22
C VAL A 528 7.46 -29.30 8.52
N VAL A 529 8.20 -29.09 9.62
CA VAL A 529 7.67 -28.76 10.94
C VAL A 529 8.08 -27.33 11.27
N SER A 530 7.10 -26.45 11.41
CA SER A 530 7.40 -25.07 11.80
C SER A 530 7.61 -24.96 13.30
N LEU A 531 8.80 -24.49 13.70
CA LEU A 531 9.13 -24.18 15.08
C LEU A 531 8.62 -22.81 15.50
N ARG A 532 8.47 -21.91 14.54
CA ARG A 532 8.05 -20.54 14.76
C ARG A 532 7.27 -20.06 13.55
N GLY A 533 5.96 -20.05 13.69
CA GLY A 533 5.02 -19.40 12.78
C GLY A 533 3.61 -19.51 13.35
N SER A 534 2.66 -18.78 12.77
CA SER A 534 1.29 -18.63 13.30
C SER A 534 0.73 -19.90 13.96
N ALA A 535 0.25 -19.82 15.20
CA ALA A 535 -0.37 -20.95 15.89
C ALA A 535 -1.68 -21.38 15.22
N ILE A 536 -2.36 -20.44 14.54
CA ILE A 536 -3.59 -20.71 13.78
C ILE A 536 -3.24 -20.83 12.30
N ARG A 537 -3.29 -22.05 11.73
CA ARG A 537 -2.91 -22.31 10.32
C ARG A 537 -4.01 -22.95 9.50
N GLY A 538 -3.79 -22.99 8.19
CA GLY A 538 -4.63 -23.69 7.22
C GLY A 538 -6.10 -23.30 7.30
N SER A 539 -6.98 -24.31 7.32
CA SER A 539 -8.43 -24.13 7.39
C SER A 539 -8.88 -23.38 8.64
N ARG A 540 -8.25 -23.60 9.80
CA ARG A 540 -8.60 -22.89 11.05
C ARG A 540 -8.36 -21.39 10.92
N ARG A 541 -7.28 -20.98 10.24
CA ARG A 541 -6.99 -19.56 9.99
C ARG A 541 -8.03 -18.94 9.06
N ILE A 542 -8.46 -19.68 8.03
CA ILE A 542 -9.51 -19.21 7.12
C ILE A 542 -10.83 -19.06 7.88
N ILE A 543 -11.25 -20.06 8.67
CA ILE A 543 -12.49 -20.01 9.46
C ILE A 543 -12.45 -18.83 10.43
N LYS A 544 -11.35 -18.68 11.18
CA LYS A 544 -11.12 -17.55 12.07
C LYS A 544 -11.23 -16.21 11.34
N ARG A 545 -10.64 -16.13 10.15
CA ARG A 545 -10.67 -14.93 9.34
C ARG A 545 -12.07 -14.58 8.83
N ILE A 546 -12.85 -15.58 8.41
CA ILE A 546 -14.26 -15.40 8.02
C ILE A 546 -15.06 -14.87 9.20
N PHE A 547 -14.92 -15.51 10.36
CA PHE A 547 -15.58 -15.09 11.59
C PHE A 547 -15.28 -13.62 11.93
N ASP A 548 -13.99 -13.25 11.91
CA ASP A 548 -13.57 -11.88 12.17
C ASP A 548 -14.14 -10.88 11.16
N LEU A 549 -14.12 -11.20 9.86
CA LEU A 549 -14.62 -10.32 8.81
C LEU A 549 -16.13 -10.13 8.90
N VAL A 550 -16.90 -11.21 9.07
CA VAL A 550 -18.36 -11.14 9.16
C VAL A 550 -18.78 -10.25 10.33
N ILE A 551 -18.25 -10.52 11.53
CA ILE A 551 -18.60 -9.74 12.72
C ILE A 551 -18.07 -8.30 12.61
N SER A 552 -16.88 -8.09 12.05
CA SER A 552 -16.32 -6.75 11.86
C SER A 552 -17.13 -5.92 10.87
N ILE A 553 -17.59 -6.50 9.76
CA ILE A 553 -18.40 -5.80 8.75
C ILE A 553 -19.77 -5.43 9.34
N LEU A 554 -20.42 -6.37 10.04
CA LEU A 554 -21.68 -6.10 10.74
C LEU A 554 -21.52 -4.99 11.80
N SER A 555 -20.46 -5.09 12.61
CA SER A 555 -20.12 -4.07 13.60
C SER A 555 -19.83 -2.72 12.94
N LEU A 556 -19.11 -2.71 11.82
CA LEU A 556 -18.81 -1.47 11.11
C LEU A 556 -20.09 -0.81 10.62
N ILE A 557 -21.00 -1.54 9.97
CA ILE A 557 -22.28 -0.99 9.48
C ILE A 557 -23.08 -0.41 10.66
N LEU A 558 -23.16 -1.14 11.78
CA LEU A 558 -23.89 -0.72 12.97
C LEU A 558 -23.28 0.53 13.62
N PHE A 559 -21.96 0.58 13.78
CA PHE A 559 -21.27 1.64 14.50
C PHE A 559 -20.82 2.82 13.61
N LEU A 560 -20.92 2.72 12.28
CA LEU A 560 -20.48 3.78 11.36
C LEU A 560 -21.11 5.16 11.66
N PRO A 561 -22.44 5.28 11.91
CA PRO A 561 -23.04 6.57 12.25
C PRO A 561 -22.50 7.14 13.56
N ILE A 562 -22.30 6.28 14.56
CA ILE A 562 -21.75 6.65 15.88
C ILE A 562 -20.29 7.08 15.74
N MET A 563 -19.50 6.36 14.96
CA MET A 563 -18.10 6.69 14.67
C MET A 563 -17.98 8.04 13.96
N LEU A 564 -18.87 8.34 13.00
CA LEU A 564 -18.89 9.63 12.32
C LEU A 564 -19.24 10.76 13.30
N PHE A 565 -20.24 10.56 14.16
CA PHE A 565 -20.59 11.51 15.22
C PHE A 565 -19.42 11.75 16.18
N ILE A 566 -18.78 10.69 16.69
CA ILE A 566 -17.59 10.79 17.55
C ILE A 566 -16.47 11.56 16.85
N ALA A 567 -16.23 11.29 15.56
CA ALA A 567 -15.19 11.99 14.80
C ALA A 567 -15.45 13.50 14.71
N ILE A 568 -16.72 13.92 14.55
CA ILE A 568 -17.10 15.34 14.56
C ILE A 568 -16.86 15.95 15.94
N VAL A 569 -17.35 15.30 17.00
CA VAL A 569 -17.21 15.79 18.38
C VAL A 569 -15.73 15.96 18.78
N ILE A 570 -14.85 15.03 18.39
CA ILE A 570 -13.40 15.14 18.63
C ILE A 570 -12.78 16.35 17.92
N ARG A 571 -13.24 16.68 16.70
CA ARG A 571 -12.73 17.83 15.94
C ARG A 571 -13.23 19.17 16.49
N LEU A 572 -14.37 19.17 17.16
CA LEU A 572 -14.90 20.34 17.86
C LEU A 572 -14.22 20.55 19.22
N ASP A 573 -13.80 19.46 19.89
CA ASP A 573 -13.13 19.50 21.20
C ASP A 573 -11.67 19.96 21.13
N SER A 574 -10.92 19.60 20.07
CA SER A 574 -9.51 20.03 19.91
C SER A 574 -9.04 20.08 18.44
N PRO A 575 -8.07 20.94 18.08
CA PRO A 575 -7.53 21.01 16.72
C PRO A 575 -6.76 19.73 16.34
N GLY A 576 -6.84 19.31 15.07
CA GLY A 576 -6.12 18.14 14.50
C GLY A 576 -7.03 16.99 14.00
N PRO A 577 -6.48 15.82 13.64
CA PRO A 577 -7.25 14.69 13.11
C PRO A 577 -8.03 13.93 14.19
N ALA A 578 -9.21 13.42 13.85
CA ALA A 578 -10.02 12.61 14.78
C ALA A 578 -9.47 11.20 15.00
N ILE A 579 -8.77 10.66 14.00
CA ILE A 579 -8.13 9.34 14.06
C ILE A 579 -6.66 9.53 14.42
N PHE A 580 -6.24 8.86 15.48
CA PHE A 580 -4.87 8.69 15.90
C PHE A 580 -4.33 7.36 15.36
N ARG A 581 -3.04 7.33 14.98
CA ARG A 581 -2.36 6.14 14.47
C ARG A 581 -1.08 5.91 15.27
N GLN A 582 -0.82 4.68 15.68
CA GLN A 582 0.40 4.31 16.41
C GLN A 582 0.97 3.00 15.88
N GLN A 583 2.30 2.88 15.79
CA GLN A 583 2.93 1.60 15.44
C GLN A 583 2.82 0.62 16.59
N ARG A 584 2.46 -0.62 16.25
CA ARG A 584 2.35 -1.74 17.18
C ARG A 584 2.96 -2.99 16.56
N VAL A 585 3.36 -3.91 17.43
CA VAL A 585 3.85 -5.23 17.04
C VAL A 585 2.65 -6.16 16.85
N GLY A 586 2.56 -6.74 15.66
CA GLY A 586 1.55 -7.71 15.27
C GLY A 586 2.08 -9.13 15.25
N GLU A 587 1.38 -9.99 14.51
CA GLU A 587 1.74 -11.40 14.35
C GLU A 587 3.18 -11.54 13.82
N ASN A 588 3.91 -12.50 14.38
CA ASN A 588 5.31 -12.80 14.09
C ASN A 588 6.23 -11.57 14.19
N GLY A 589 5.91 -10.58 15.03
CA GLY A 589 6.76 -9.40 15.22
C GLY A 589 6.59 -8.31 14.16
N ARG A 590 5.68 -8.49 13.19
CA ARG A 590 5.51 -7.51 12.09
C ARG A 590 4.84 -6.23 12.58
N LEU A 591 5.41 -5.09 12.21
CA LEU A 591 4.85 -3.79 12.60
C LEU A 591 3.62 -3.43 11.77
N PHE A 592 2.60 -2.86 12.42
CA PHE A 592 1.41 -2.32 11.77
C PHE A 592 0.92 -1.04 12.44
N TRP A 593 0.08 -0.28 11.73
CA TRP A 593 -0.50 0.97 12.23
C TRP A 593 -1.85 0.71 12.90
N MET A 594 -1.89 0.74 14.23
CA MET A 594 -3.11 0.63 15.01
C MET A 594 -3.90 1.93 14.97
N TYR A 595 -5.19 1.88 14.62
CA TYR A 595 -6.07 3.05 14.56
C TYR A 595 -6.90 3.21 15.82
N LYS A 596 -6.97 4.43 16.35
CA LYS A 596 -7.85 4.79 17.47
C LYS A 596 -8.50 6.14 17.24
N PHE A 597 -9.58 6.43 17.96
CA PHE A 597 -10.00 7.83 18.09
C PHE A 597 -9.03 8.56 19.00
N ARG A 598 -8.74 9.80 18.64
CA ARG A 598 -7.89 10.66 19.43
C ARG A 598 -8.57 10.96 20.77
N SER A 599 -7.90 10.60 21.85
CA SER A 599 -8.34 10.85 23.23
C SER A 599 -7.42 11.82 23.99
N MET A 600 -6.32 12.26 23.37
CA MET A 600 -5.35 13.19 23.93
C MET A 600 -5.18 14.42 23.03
N ILE A 601 -4.66 15.51 23.58
CA ILE A 601 -4.28 16.71 22.81
C ILE A 601 -3.29 16.38 21.69
N ALA A 602 -3.24 17.22 20.65
CA ALA A 602 -2.19 17.13 19.62
C ALA A 602 -0.80 17.26 20.28
N ASP A 603 0.17 16.50 19.79
CA ASP A 603 1.56 16.45 20.30
C ASP A 603 1.75 15.94 21.74
N ALA A 604 0.78 15.19 22.29
CA ALA A 604 0.89 14.54 23.60
C ALA A 604 2.12 13.60 23.73
N GLU A 605 2.68 13.13 22.61
CA GLU A 605 3.89 12.32 22.52
C GLU A 605 5.16 13.06 22.95
N ARG A 606 5.18 14.40 22.89
CA ARG A 606 6.34 15.21 23.36
C ARG A 606 6.55 15.10 24.88
N TYR A 607 5.48 14.83 25.63
CA TYR A 607 5.50 14.65 27.08
C TYR A 607 5.78 13.19 27.50
N PHE A 608 6.07 12.30 26.55
CA PHE A 608 6.30 10.87 26.81
C PHE A 608 7.56 10.59 27.67
N PRO A 609 8.70 11.30 27.49
CA PRO A 609 9.90 11.09 28.33
C PRO A 609 9.71 11.53 29.78
N GLU A 610 8.95 12.61 30.01
CA GLU A 610 8.75 13.23 31.34
C GLU A 610 7.80 12.45 32.26
N MET A 611 7.08 11.46 31.72
CA MET A 611 6.06 10.67 32.45
C MET A 611 6.45 9.21 32.71
N LEU A 612 7.67 8.82 32.37
CA LEU A 612 8.21 7.51 32.72
C LEU A 612 8.58 7.50 34.21
N THR A 613 7.62 7.12 35.06
CA THR A 613 7.89 6.90 36.48
C THR A 613 8.31 5.47 36.75
N THR A 614 9.40 5.30 37.48
CA THR A 614 9.88 4.01 37.97
C THR A 614 9.17 3.67 39.28
N ASN A 615 8.60 2.48 39.42
CA ASN A 615 8.07 2.03 40.70
C ASN A 615 9.20 1.73 41.69
N GLY A 616 8.86 1.52 42.98
CA GLY A 616 9.83 1.15 44.02
C GLY A 616 10.57 -0.19 43.79
N LYS A 617 10.33 -0.88 42.66
CA LYS A 617 11.02 -2.10 42.20
C LYS A 617 11.80 -1.89 40.89
N GLY A 618 12.02 -0.65 40.43
CA GLY A 618 12.81 -0.39 39.23
C GLY A 618 12.05 -0.52 37.90
N GLN A 619 10.72 -0.67 37.90
CA GLN A 619 9.92 -0.94 36.70
C GLN A 619 9.19 0.31 36.20
N LEU A 620 9.19 0.52 34.88
CA LEU A 620 8.51 1.64 34.22
C LEU A 620 6.98 1.48 34.30
N ILE A 621 6.30 2.41 34.97
CA ILE A 621 4.84 2.47 35.04
C ILE A 621 4.32 3.53 34.08
N TYR A 622 3.37 3.12 33.24
CA TYR A 622 2.67 3.97 32.29
C TYR A 622 1.20 4.08 32.74
N LYS A 623 0.89 4.97 33.68
CA LYS A 623 -0.47 5.50 33.99
C LYS A 623 -0.48 6.27 35.32
N THR A 624 -0.73 7.57 35.24
CA THR A 624 -1.16 8.39 36.38
C THR A 624 -2.67 8.61 36.28
N PRO A 625 -3.47 8.49 37.36
CA PRO A 625 -4.93 8.60 37.31
C PRO A 625 -5.50 9.93 36.79
N GLN A 626 -4.70 11.00 36.76
CA GLN A 626 -5.09 12.30 36.20
C GLN A 626 -4.07 12.78 35.16
N ASP A 627 -4.04 12.14 33.99
CA ASP A 627 -3.18 12.59 32.88
C ASP A 627 -3.77 13.88 32.25
N PRO A 628 -3.09 15.04 32.37
CA PRO A 628 -3.58 16.32 31.88
C PRO A 628 -3.67 16.38 30.34
N ARG A 629 -3.06 15.42 29.62
CA ARG A 629 -3.08 15.35 28.15
C ARG A 629 -4.40 14.82 27.60
N ILE A 630 -5.25 14.22 28.44
CA ILE A 630 -6.54 13.63 28.03
C ILE A 630 -7.58 14.73 27.84
N THR A 631 -8.20 14.79 26.66
CA THR A 631 -9.26 15.78 26.39
C THR A 631 -10.57 15.43 27.10
N ARG A 632 -11.51 16.38 27.16
CA ARG A 632 -12.81 16.16 27.83
C ARG A 632 -13.59 15.02 27.17
N VAL A 633 -13.65 15.03 25.84
CA VAL A 633 -14.25 13.96 25.04
C VAL A 633 -13.42 12.67 25.17
N GLY A 634 -12.09 12.79 25.14
CA GLY A 634 -11.17 11.66 25.28
C GLY A 634 -11.40 10.84 26.56
N ARG A 635 -11.73 11.50 27.67
CA ARG A 635 -12.07 10.84 28.94
C ARG A 635 -13.33 9.97 28.83
N ILE A 636 -14.35 10.43 28.11
CA ILE A 636 -15.57 9.65 27.86
C ILE A 636 -15.27 8.47 26.94
N LEU A 637 -14.49 8.71 25.87
CA LEU A 637 -14.14 7.66 24.91
C LEU A 637 -13.39 6.51 25.59
N ARG A 638 -12.37 6.82 26.40
CA ARG A 638 -11.60 5.81 27.15
C ARG A 638 -12.46 5.05 28.17
N ARG A 639 -13.37 5.75 28.85
CA ARG A 639 -14.27 5.15 29.85
C ARG A 639 -15.13 4.05 29.26
N TRP A 640 -15.60 4.24 28.03
CA TRP A 640 -16.47 3.30 27.33
C TRP A 640 -15.74 2.48 26.25
N SER A 641 -14.41 2.56 26.18
CA SER A 641 -13.58 1.96 25.11
C SER A 641 -14.02 2.32 23.69
N LEU A 642 -14.75 3.42 23.52
CA LEU A 642 -15.20 3.87 22.22
C LEU A 642 -14.02 4.36 21.37
N ASP A 643 -12.88 4.67 22.00
CA ASP A 643 -11.65 5.04 21.31
C ASP A 643 -11.06 3.92 20.44
N GLU A 644 -11.47 2.68 20.68
CA GLU A 644 -10.94 1.49 20.00
C GLU A 644 -11.77 1.08 18.77
N LEU A 645 -12.93 1.68 18.53
CA LEU A 645 -13.79 1.38 17.37
C LEU A 645 -13.07 1.47 15.99
N PRO A 646 -12.16 2.42 15.74
CA PRO A 646 -11.43 2.46 14.46
C PRO A 646 -10.57 1.22 14.18
N GLN A 647 -10.26 0.40 15.18
CA GLN A 647 -9.51 -0.85 15.01
C GLN A 647 -10.27 -1.90 14.21
N ILE A 648 -11.60 -1.79 14.06
CA ILE A 648 -12.39 -2.63 13.15
C ILE A 648 -11.78 -2.58 11.73
N TRP A 649 -11.23 -1.42 11.33
CA TRP A 649 -10.54 -1.29 10.06
C TRP A 649 -9.24 -2.10 9.99
N ASN A 650 -8.48 -2.20 11.09
CA ASN A 650 -7.30 -3.08 11.18
C ASN A 650 -7.68 -4.55 11.07
N VAL A 651 -8.82 -4.93 11.64
CA VAL A 651 -9.36 -6.28 11.46
C VAL A 651 -9.72 -6.52 10.01
N ILE A 652 -10.43 -5.62 9.34
CA ILE A 652 -10.75 -5.78 7.91
C ILE A 652 -9.47 -5.90 7.05
N LYS A 653 -8.41 -5.15 7.35
CA LYS A 653 -7.10 -5.28 6.68
C LYS A 653 -6.38 -6.60 6.95
N GLY A 654 -6.70 -7.29 8.04
CA GLY A 654 -6.02 -8.51 8.48
C GLY A 654 -4.72 -8.25 9.23
N GLU A 655 -4.53 -7.03 9.74
CA GLU A 655 -3.44 -6.67 10.65
C GLU A 655 -3.77 -7.07 12.10
N MET A 656 -5.07 -7.12 12.41
CA MET A 656 -5.62 -7.52 13.71
C MET A 656 -6.73 -8.57 13.52
N SER A 657 -7.12 -9.17 14.63
CA SER A 657 -8.28 -10.04 14.82
C SER A 657 -9.27 -9.36 15.76
N LEU A 658 -10.55 -9.79 15.78
CA LEU A 658 -11.48 -9.30 16.80
C LEU A 658 -11.05 -9.74 18.20
N VAL A 659 -10.64 -11.00 18.32
CA VAL A 659 -10.21 -11.65 19.55
C VAL A 659 -8.76 -12.10 19.41
N GLY A 660 -7.93 -11.75 20.38
CA GLY A 660 -6.53 -12.13 20.41
C GLY A 660 -5.74 -11.40 21.50
N PRO A 661 -4.44 -11.67 21.61
CA PRO A 661 -3.54 -10.98 22.52
C PRO A 661 -3.55 -9.47 22.27
N ARG A 662 -3.38 -8.66 23.31
CA ARG A 662 -3.36 -7.20 23.15
C ARG A 662 -2.15 -6.77 22.29
N PRO A 663 -2.29 -5.84 21.32
CA PRO A 663 -1.15 -5.36 20.52
C PRO A 663 -0.18 -4.49 21.35
N GLU A 664 1.12 -4.76 21.23
CA GLU A 664 2.15 -4.17 22.10
C GLU A 664 3.02 -3.13 21.40
N LEU A 665 3.66 -2.27 22.22
CA LEU A 665 4.59 -1.25 21.73
C LEU A 665 5.93 -1.89 21.35
N PRO A 666 6.57 -1.47 20.24
CA PRO A 666 7.85 -2.03 19.80
C PRO A 666 8.93 -2.07 20.90
N PHE A 667 9.15 -0.93 21.58
CA PHE A 667 10.17 -0.83 22.64
C PHE A 667 9.91 -1.70 23.87
N LEU A 668 8.66 -2.14 24.10
CA LEU A 668 8.35 -3.07 25.18
C LEU A 668 8.66 -4.51 24.78
N VAL A 669 8.38 -4.86 23.51
CA VAL A 669 8.69 -6.18 22.94
C VAL A 669 10.20 -6.42 22.87
N GLU A 670 11.01 -5.37 22.75
CA GLU A 670 12.47 -5.46 22.84
C GLU A 670 12.97 -5.92 24.23
N GLN A 671 12.17 -5.72 25.28
CA GLN A 671 12.48 -6.08 26.67
C GLN A 671 11.88 -7.44 27.08
N TYR A 672 11.31 -8.20 26.14
CA TYR A 672 10.66 -9.47 26.44
C TYR A 672 11.64 -10.58 26.81
N GLU A 673 11.22 -11.43 27.73
CA GLU A 673 11.86 -12.73 27.98
C GLU A 673 11.51 -13.72 26.86
N ASP A 674 12.39 -14.71 26.62
CA ASP A 674 12.26 -15.73 25.55
C ASP A 674 10.84 -16.32 25.42
N TRP A 675 10.19 -16.62 26.56
CA TRP A 675 8.88 -17.26 26.58
C TRP A 675 7.73 -16.30 26.22
N GLN A 676 7.90 -14.99 26.41
CA GLN A 676 6.86 -13.97 26.17
C GLN A 676 6.66 -13.73 24.67
N TYR A 677 7.66 -13.99 23.82
CA TYR A 677 7.55 -13.89 22.36
C TYR A 677 6.48 -14.80 21.76
N LYS A 678 6.10 -15.89 22.45
CA LYS A 678 5.01 -16.78 22.04
C LYS A 678 3.68 -16.04 21.86
N ARG A 679 3.49 -14.91 22.56
CA ARG A 679 2.32 -14.03 22.42
C ARG A 679 2.13 -13.50 20.99
N LEU A 680 3.23 -13.34 20.26
CA LEU A 680 3.22 -12.82 18.88
C LEU A 680 2.90 -13.92 17.84
N ALA A 681 2.68 -15.17 18.26
CA ALA A 681 2.39 -16.28 17.36
C ALA A 681 0.96 -16.27 16.79
N VAL A 682 0.13 -15.27 17.13
CA VAL A 682 -1.21 -15.11 16.56
C VAL A 682 -1.49 -13.63 16.27
N PRO A 683 -2.47 -13.30 15.42
CA PRO A 683 -2.86 -11.91 15.19
C PRO A 683 -3.34 -11.26 16.50
N PRO A 684 -2.91 -10.03 16.80
CA PRO A 684 -3.38 -9.33 17.99
C PRO A 684 -4.88 -8.99 17.87
N GLY A 685 -5.56 -8.95 19.02
CA GLY A 685 -7.00 -8.72 19.13
C GLY A 685 -7.37 -7.28 19.45
N ILE A 686 -8.59 -6.86 19.05
CA ILE A 686 -9.24 -5.68 19.65
C ILE A 686 -9.57 -5.99 21.13
N THR A 687 -10.14 -7.17 21.37
CA THR A 687 -10.37 -7.73 22.70
C THR A 687 -9.63 -9.06 22.86
N GLY A 688 -9.56 -9.59 24.07
CA GLY A 688 -8.93 -10.88 24.34
C GLY A 688 -9.26 -11.39 25.73
N TRP A 689 -8.72 -12.57 26.07
CA TRP A 689 -8.90 -13.18 27.38
C TRP A 689 -8.44 -12.24 28.52
N TRP A 690 -7.37 -11.48 28.28
CA TRP A 690 -6.86 -10.43 29.16
C TRP A 690 -7.90 -9.36 29.51
N GLN A 691 -8.78 -8.99 28.57
CA GLN A 691 -9.78 -7.93 28.75
C GLN A 691 -10.88 -8.37 29.74
N ILE A 692 -11.28 -9.65 29.69
CA ILE A 692 -12.34 -10.18 30.56
C ILE A 692 -11.84 -10.61 31.94
N LYS A 693 -10.55 -10.93 32.08
CA LYS A 693 -9.93 -11.38 33.36
C LYS A 693 -9.33 -10.24 34.18
N GLY A 694 -9.07 -9.07 33.62
CA GLY A 694 -8.73 -7.87 34.41
C GLY A 694 -7.88 -6.85 33.65
N ARG A 695 -8.51 -5.81 33.09
CA ARG A 695 -7.90 -4.75 32.27
C ARG A 695 -6.85 -3.87 32.97
N SER A 696 -6.79 -3.85 34.30
CA SER A 696 -6.03 -2.83 35.05
C SER A 696 -5.49 -3.21 36.42
N GLN A 697 -5.64 -4.45 36.89
CA GLN A 697 -5.19 -4.83 38.23
C GLN A 697 -3.73 -5.32 38.27
N TYR A 698 -3.14 -5.62 37.12
CA TYR A 698 -1.81 -6.22 37.02
C TYR A 698 -0.92 -5.45 36.02
N PRO A 699 0.36 -5.21 36.34
CA PRO A 699 1.38 -4.80 35.38
C PRO A 699 1.38 -5.65 34.11
N MET A 700 1.71 -5.02 32.97
CA MET A 700 1.58 -5.56 31.61
C MET A 700 2.32 -6.90 31.36
N HIS A 701 3.36 -7.21 32.14
CA HIS A 701 4.09 -8.49 32.03
C HIS A 701 3.36 -9.67 32.73
N LEU A 702 2.44 -9.40 33.67
CA LEU A 702 1.66 -10.44 34.38
C LEU A 702 0.43 -10.92 33.59
N THR A 703 0.06 -10.23 32.50
CA THR A 703 -1.05 -10.65 31.62
C THR A 703 -0.61 -11.61 30.51
N VAL A 704 0.69 -11.88 30.35
CA VAL A 704 1.20 -12.73 29.28
C VAL A 704 0.68 -14.15 29.39
N GLU A 705 0.58 -14.71 30.60
CA GLU A 705 0.01 -16.05 30.83
C GLU A 705 -1.43 -16.18 30.32
N GLN A 706 -2.23 -15.11 30.45
CA GLN A 706 -3.61 -15.08 29.97
C GLN A 706 -3.69 -15.09 28.43
N ASP A 707 -2.74 -14.40 27.78
CA ASP A 707 -2.62 -14.42 26.33
C ASP A 707 -2.10 -15.78 25.82
N LEU A 708 -1.17 -16.41 26.53
CA LEU A 708 -0.70 -17.77 26.20
C LEU A 708 -1.81 -18.81 26.37
N PHE A 709 -2.61 -18.72 27.43
CA PHE A 709 -3.77 -19.58 27.63
C PHE A 709 -4.73 -19.50 26.43
N TYR A 710 -5.01 -18.30 25.93
CA TYR A 710 -5.84 -18.11 24.74
C TYR A 710 -5.23 -18.79 23.50
N ILE A 711 -3.92 -18.64 23.28
CA ILE A 711 -3.23 -19.21 22.13
C ILE A 711 -3.29 -20.74 22.16
N GLU A 712 -3.08 -21.35 23.33
CA GLU A 712 -3.10 -22.81 23.51
C GLU A 712 -4.51 -23.40 23.36
N HIS A 713 -5.55 -22.69 23.80
CA HIS A 713 -6.93 -23.17 23.83
C HIS A 713 -7.81 -22.56 22.73
N PHE A 714 -7.19 -22.01 21.68
CA PHE A 714 -7.89 -21.29 20.63
C PHE A 714 -9.02 -22.15 20.02
N SER A 715 -10.23 -21.60 20.06
CA SER A 715 -11.40 -22.12 19.36
C SER A 715 -12.37 -20.98 19.00
N ILE A 716 -13.20 -21.17 17.98
CA ILE A 716 -14.22 -20.17 17.59
C ILE A 716 -15.26 -19.97 18.70
N TRP A 717 -15.55 -21.01 19.48
CA TRP A 717 -16.43 -20.91 20.65
C TRP A 717 -15.84 -20.05 21.75
N LEU A 718 -14.53 -20.18 22.01
CA LEU A 718 -13.81 -19.31 22.94
C LEU A 718 -13.81 -17.86 22.47
N ASP A 719 -13.61 -17.61 21.17
CA ASP A 719 -13.72 -16.25 20.61
C ASP A 719 -15.11 -15.65 20.83
N LEU A 720 -16.18 -16.42 20.55
CA LEU A 720 -17.56 -15.97 20.76
C LEU A 720 -17.83 -15.67 22.25
N GLU A 721 -17.36 -16.54 23.15
CA GLU A 721 -17.45 -16.35 24.59
C GLU A 721 -16.75 -15.05 25.04
N ILE A 722 -15.52 -14.81 24.55
CA ILE A 722 -14.77 -13.59 24.86
C ILE A 722 -15.52 -12.35 24.35
N LEU A 723 -16.07 -12.38 23.13
CA LEU A 723 -16.83 -11.25 22.58
C LEU A 723 -18.07 -10.92 23.43
N ILE A 724 -18.86 -11.93 23.81
CA ILE A 724 -20.06 -11.74 24.65
C ILE A 724 -19.67 -11.17 26.02
N ARG A 725 -18.65 -11.76 26.68
CA ARG A 725 -18.16 -11.30 27.98
C ARG A 725 -17.54 -9.89 27.92
N THR A 726 -16.94 -9.53 26.78
CA THR A 726 -16.37 -8.19 26.55
C THR A 726 -17.46 -7.10 26.61
N ILE A 727 -18.65 -7.35 26.08
CA ILE A 727 -19.78 -6.39 26.15
C ILE A 727 -20.08 -6.06 27.62
N GLY A 728 -20.20 -7.09 28.48
CA GLY A 728 -20.40 -6.89 29.92
C GLY A 728 -19.24 -6.16 30.62
N ALA A 729 -18.00 -6.47 30.24
CA ALA A 729 -16.81 -5.79 30.78
C ALA A 729 -16.77 -4.29 30.41
N VAL A 730 -17.12 -3.94 29.17
CA VAL A 730 -17.17 -2.56 28.68
C VAL A 730 -18.30 -1.77 29.37
N LEU A 731 -19.49 -2.38 29.50
CA LEU A 731 -20.63 -1.74 30.16
C LEU A 731 -20.42 -1.53 31.67
N SER A 732 -19.73 -2.46 32.33
CA SER A 732 -19.45 -2.39 33.78
C SER A 732 -18.28 -1.46 34.15
N ARG A 733 -17.62 -0.82 33.16
CA ARG A 733 -16.51 0.14 33.33
C ARG A 733 -15.31 -0.37 34.15
N ARG A 734 -15.19 -1.69 34.36
CA ARG A 734 -14.10 -2.26 35.19
C ARG A 734 -12.74 -1.99 34.55
N GLY A 735 -11.90 -1.23 35.25
CA GLY A 735 -10.51 -0.96 34.86
C GLY A 735 -10.28 0.14 33.83
N ALA A 736 -11.25 1.06 33.65
CA ALA A 736 -11.04 2.28 32.88
C ALA A 736 -10.56 3.44 33.80
N PHE A 737 -9.36 3.96 33.53
CA PHE A 737 -8.82 5.19 34.14
C PHE A 737 -8.59 6.24 33.04
#